data_AF-A0A380L431-F1
#
_entry.id   AF-A0A380L431-F1
#
_cell.length_a   1.000
_cell.length_b   1.000
_cell.length_c   1.000
_cell.angle_alpha   90.00
_cell.angle_beta   90.00
_cell.angle_gamma   90.00
#
_symmetry.space_group_name_H-M   'P 1'
#
loop_
_entity.id
_entity.type
_entity.pdbx_description
1 polymer ?
#
loop_
_entity_poly.entity_id
_entity_poly.type
_entity_poly.pdbx_seq_one_letter_code
_entity_poly.pdbx_strand_id
1 'polypeptide(L)'
;MNQEHLLEMLRARLPRDHILLESFLCYQAAHFDEDWDSLIQHFTTHRGEVKPPVQVVQFETDVSAFVAASPFEAAHDLRTYTQTFGQPGLNKLPQLSTNEKALVIEVALFNLATRFQLLDQEGAYQSISVSSLLEKGRAANLVNVYRVANNLSDRISRDIEQFLLSYEPEAEAVKPKAIEEEKEIMGPEPPQEITFREEGFIMIASLDEDLSQLDFRTGQTEHLPAYEKLNLTQKFEILSHFDQVRNDLPKLPNLRRGDFDHEMEMTPIYEGDTLLTYLEADGIVYKLQRPLTIQEEALLGEIGQTILTENTEKLTSLGIDLTSFDENQHGLLLDAAGRFRLENADLALLGGYPKATVTQLALVTELLQMGLSHEKVEFFLTSQLDLEDLRPVAYGFLHEDLSLEEARTFEAEKQETPDLVFKDWRGTFIQTEAEMSIPQPTPNNPIIQEALERFPLDSMVTYKGQDFKVIAIEESGVNDLIRIELQNDFTDLIEQNPVLFLRTLDEITQALYVPSVEEKEEMEQTSQELDLFSFMDMEEQKEPVSQVMMTAKPVNAIEEKVPESIEMETDSEVADVVETIPTVDFHFPEDLTDFYPKTARDKVETNIAAIRLVKTLEAEHRQATPSEQELLAKYVGWGGLANDFFDDYNPKFSKERNELKNLVTDKEYSDMKQSSLTAYYTNPALIRQIWDKLERDGFKGGKILDPSMGTGNFFAAMPKHLREKSELYGVELDTITGAIAKHLHPNAHIEVKGFETVAFNDNSFDLVISNVPFANIRIADNKYDKPYMIHDYFVKKSLDLVHDGGQVTIISSTGTMDKRTENILQDIRETTEFLGGVRLPDTAFKTISGTNVTTDMLFFQKHLDKGYVAADLAFSGSIRYDKDDRIWLNPYFDGEYNRQVLGTYEVRNFNGGTLSVKDSSDNLIGDVQTALEQVKAPRMVDASEIIINPDVLAKLVIDTSIPPEMRENLGQYSFGYQGSTVYYRDNKGIRVGTKTEEISYYVDEEGNFKGWDTKHSQKQIDRFNSLEVTDSTALDVYVIDVAAKRG
;
A
#
# COMPACT_ATOMS: atom_id res chain seq x y z
N MET A 1 -16.53 -33.37 11.86
CA MET A 1 -17.51 -32.35 11.40
C MET A 1 -16.70 -31.34 10.59
N ASN A 2 -17.08 -31.01 9.36
CA ASN A 2 -16.33 -30.06 8.55
C ASN A 2 -16.60 -28.61 9.02
N GLN A 3 -15.61 -27.71 8.92
CA GLN A 3 -15.70 -26.29 9.26
C GLN A 3 -16.87 -25.60 8.56
N GLU A 4 -17.05 -25.90 7.28
CA GLU A 4 -18.17 -25.38 6.48
C GLU A 4 -19.54 -25.78 7.05
N HIS A 5 -19.65 -27.00 7.61
CA HIS A 5 -20.90 -27.48 8.23
C HIS A 5 -21.28 -26.67 9.47
N LEU A 6 -20.30 -26.33 10.32
CA LEU A 6 -20.53 -25.49 11.50
C LEU A 6 -20.90 -24.06 11.10
N LEU A 7 -20.21 -23.48 10.12
CA LEU A 7 -20.49 -22.14 9.62
C LEU A 7 -21.88 -22.03 8.98
N GLU A 8 -22.28 -23.00 8.18
CA GLU A 8 -23.62 -23.02 7.56
C GLU A 8 -24.73 -23.22 8.62
N MET A 9 -24.46 -23.97 9.69
CA MET A 9 -25.36 -24.10 10.83
C MET A 9 -25.49 -22.78 11.63
N LEU A 10 -24.38 -22.09 11.88
CA LEU A 10 -24.37 -20.77 12.54
C LEU A 10 -25.10 -19.71 11.71
N ARG A 11 -24.98 -19.77 10.38
CA ARG A 11 -25.73 -18.94 9.40
C ARG A 11 -27.22 -19.29 9.30
N ALA A 12 -27.69 -20.30 10.03
CA ALA A 12 -29.06 -20.84 9.97
C ALA A 12 -29.46 -21.41 8.59
N ARG A 13 -28.48 -21.80 7.76
CA ARG A 13 -28.73 -22.47 6.47
C ARG A 13 -28.90 -23.99 6.64
N LEU A 14 -28.44 -24.53 7.76
CA LEU A 14 -28.70 -25.90 8.23
C LEU A 14 -29.48 -25.89 9.55
N PRO A 15 -30.25 -26.96 9.85
CA PRO A 15 -30.88 -27.13 11.16
C PRO A 15 -29.84 -27.05 12.27
N ARG A 16 -30.13 -26.26 13.30
CA ARG A 16 -29.22 -26.05 14.42
C ARG A 16 -29.23 -27.22 15.37
N ASP A 17 -28.08 -27.86 15.52
CA ASP A 17 -27.83 -28.81 16.59
C ASP A 17 -27.58 -28.05 17.89
N HIS A 18 -28.52 -28.19 18.83
CA HIS A 18 -28.50 -27.49 20.10
C HIS A 18 -27.31 -27.89 20.97
N ILE A 19 -26.94 -29.17 20.97
CA ILE A 19 -25.84 -29.71 21.79
C ILE A 19 -24.51 -29.18 21.27
N LEU A 20 -24.39 -29.10 19.93
CA LEU A 20 -23.20 -28.61 19.27
C LEU A 20 -23.01 -27.10 19.46
N LEU A 21 -24.09 -26.31 19.37
CA LEU A 21 -24.03 -24.87 19.62
C LEU A 21 -23.73 -24.54 21.09
N GLU A 22 -24.28 -25.32 22.02
CA GLU A 22 -23.94 -25.23 23.44
C GLU A 22 -22.45 -25.52 23.67
N SER A 23 -21.94 -26.58 23.06
CA SER A 23 -20.51 -26.93 23.13
C SER A 23 -19.62 -25.85 22.52
N PHE A 24 -20.04 -25.26 21.39
CA PHE A 24 -19.29 -24.18 20.74
C PHE A 24 -19.28 -22.89 21.56
N LEU A 25 -20.42 -22.49 22.14
CA LEU A 25 -20.49 -21.32 23.00
C LEU A 25 -19.62 -21.46 24.25
N CYS A 26 -19.61 -22.64 24.88
CA CYS A 26 -18.74 -22.91 26.03
C CYS A 26 -17.26 -22.90 25.64
N TYR A 27 -16.93 -23.45 24.47
CA TYR A 27 -15.57 -23.42 23.93
C TYR A 27 -15.13 -21.98 23.62
N GLN A 28 -15.96 -21.23 22.90
CA GLN A 28 -15.75 -19.82 22.60
C GLN A 28 -15.51 -18.98 23.87
N ALA A 29 -16.29 -19.21 24.93
CA ALA A 29 -16.14 -18.47 26.18
C ALA A 29 -14.80 -18.75 26.90
N ALA A 30 -14.17 -19.89 26.64
CA ALA A 30 -12.86 -20.25 27.19
C ALA A 30 -11.68 -19.83 26.29
N HIS A 31 -11.93 -19.58 25.00
CA HIS A 31 -10.93 -19.40 23.94
C HIS A 31 -11.16 -18.14 23.08
N PHE A 32 -11.87 -17.12 23.58
CA PHE A 32 -12.25 -15.95 22.77
C PHE A 32 -11.08 -15.05 22.38
N ASP A 33 -9.92 -15.26 22.96
CA ASP A 33 -8.63 -14.64 22.63
C ASP A 33 -8.00 -15.24 21.36
N GLU A 34 -8.48 -16.39 20.88
CA GLU A 34 -8.14 -16.95 19.58
C GLU A 34 -8.82 -16.17 18.43
N ASP A 35 -8.13 -16.04 17.29
CA ASP A 35 -8.77 -15.50 16.09
C ASP A 35 -9.91 -16.42 15.60
N TRP A 36 -10.86 -15.85 14.88
CA TRP A 36 -12.10 -16.54 14.52
C TRP A 36 -11.89 -17.81 13.70
N ASP A 37 -10.89 -17.84 12.81
CA ASP A 37 -10.67 -18.97 11.93
C ASP A 37 -9.95 -20.10 12.70
N SER A 38 -8.99 -19.75 13.56
CA SER A 38 -8.33 -20.68 14.50
C SER A 38 -9.32 -21.28 15.49
N LEU A 39 -10.21 -20.48 16.10
CA LEU A 39 -11.24 -20.95 17.05
C LEU A 39 -12.16 -22.01 16.41
N ILE A 40 -12.60 -21.76 15.17
CA ILE A 40 -13.47 -22.68 14.44
C ILE A 40 -12.71 -23.96 14.08
N GLN A 41 -11.45 -23.83 13.65
CA GLN A 41 -10.60 -24.97 13.32
C GLN A 41 -10.29 -25.82 14.57
N HIS A 42 -9.93 -25.22 15.69
CA HIS A 42 -9.61 -25.92 16.93
C HIS A 42 -10.83 -26.60 17.53
N PHE A 43 -11.99 -25.95 17.55
CA PHE A 43 -13.22 -26.57 18.01
C PHE A 43 -13.61 -27.80 17.17
N THR A 44 -13.46 -27.71 15.85
CA THR A 44 -13.83 -28.80 14.92
C THR A 44 -12.85 -29.98 14.97
N THR A 45 -11.57 -29.72 15.30
CA THR A 45 -10.51 -30.74 15.43
C THR A 45 -10.53 -31.43 16.80
N HIS A 46 -10.79 -30.72 17.90
CA HIS A 46 -10.70 -31.26 19.28
C HIS A 46 -11.98 -31.89 19.83
N ARG A 47 -13.01 -32.11 18.99
CA ARG A 47 -14.28 -32.80 19.34
C ARG A 47 -14.95 -32.35 20.66
N GLY A 48 -14.90 -31.06 21.00
CA GLY A 48 -15.76 -30.49 22.04
C GLY A 48 -15.54 -31.02 23.47
N GLU A 49 -14.34 -31.47 23.84
CA GLU A 49 -14.03 -31.74 25.25
C GLU A 49 -13.79 -30.43 26.00
N VAL A 50 -14.85 -29.74 26.43
CA VAL A 50 -14.77 -28.59 27.33
C VAL A 50 -14.96 -29.08 28.77
N LYS A 51 -13.93 -28.97 29.61
CA LYS A 51 -14.10 -29.14 31.06
C LYS A 51 -14.81 -27.90 31.61
N PRO A 52 -15.83 -28.06 32.48
CA PRO A 52 -16.49 -26.91 33.09
C PRO A 52 -15.49 -26.13 33.97
N PRO A 53 -15.59 -24.79 33.99
CA PRO A 53 -14.65 -23.96 34.76
C PRO A 53 -14.72 -24.27 36.26
N VAL A 54 -13.55 -24.30 36.91
CA VAL A 54 -13.41 -24.48 38.36
C VAL A 54 -13.74 -23.16 39.05
N GLN A 55 -14.67 -23.18 40.01
CA GLN A 55 -15.09 -22.00 40.78
C GLN A 55 -14.00 -21.50 41.74
N VAL A 56 -13.65 -20.21 41.66
CA VAL A 56 -13.02 -19.46 42.75
C VAL A 56 -13.68 -18.08 42.90
N VAL A 57 -14.06 -17.73 44.13
CA VAL A 57 -14.98 -16.61 44.49
C VAL A 57 -14.25 -15.25 44.63
N GLN A 58 -13.05 -15.07 44.08
CA GLN A 58 -12.21 -13.89 44.42
C GLN A 58 -12.30 -12.68 43.45
N PHE A 59 -12.79 -12.85 42.22
CA PHE A 59 -12.67 -11.79 41.19
C PHE A 59 -13.82 -10.77 41.13
N GLU A 60 -14.92 -10.97 41.88
CA GLU A 60 -16.05 -10.05 41.84
C GLU A 60 -15.68 -8.65 42.36
N THR A 61 -14.85 -8.58 43.41
CA THR A 61 -14.39 -7.30 44.00
C THR A 61 -13.45 -6.55 43.05
N ASP A 62 -12.58 -7.27 42.36
CA ASP A 62 -11.55 -6.74 41.47
C ASP A 62 -12.15 -6.19 40.18
N VAL A 63 -13.10 -6.92 39.58
CA VAL A 63 -13.85 -6.45 38.41
C VAL A 63 -14.75 -5.27 38.79
N SER A 64 -15.29 -5.25 40.01
CA SER A 64 -16.05 -4.09 40.49
C SER A 64 -15.18 -2.85 40.67
N ALA A 65 -13.93 -3.01 41.15
CA ALA A 65 -12.97 -1.92 41.26
C ALA A 65 -12.56 -1.37 39.88
N PHE A 66 -12.35 -2.25 38.90
CA PHE A 66 -12.11 -1.85 37.51
C PHE A 66 -13.25 -0.99 36.96
N VAL A 67 -14.50 -1.45 37.12
CA VAL A 67 -15.66 -0.71 36.62
C VAL A 67 -15.81 0.63 37.36
N ALA A 68 -15.51 0.69 38.66
CA ALA A 68 -15.54 1.94 39.42
C ALA A 68 -14.44 2.94 39.00
N ALA A 69 -13.28 2.44 38.54
CA ALA A 69 -12.18 3.25 38.03
C ALA A 69 -12.34 3.65 36.54
N SER A 70 -13.36 3.11 35.86
CA SER A 70 -13.66 3.39 34.47
C SER A 70 -13.93 4.89 34.22
N PRO A 71 -13.48 5.45 33.07
CA PRO A 71 -13.81 6.81 32.68
C PRO A 71 -15.27 7.00 32.23
N PHE A 72 -16.06 5.92 32.13
CA PHE A 72 -17.46 5.98 31.72
C PHE A 72 -18.39 6.18 32.92
N GLU A 73 -18.94 7.39 33.09
CA GLU A 73 -19.90 7.72 34.17
C GLU A 73 -21.17 6.82 34.17
N ALA A 74 -21.51 6.22 33.04
CA ALA A 74 -22.66 5.32 32.91
C ALA A 74 -22.37 3.85 33.28
N ALA A 75 -21.09 3.48 33.47
CA ALA A 75 -20.68 2.11 33.79
C ALA A 75 -20.69 1.87 35.30
N HIS A 76 -21.65 1.07 35.77
CA HIS A 76 -21.84 0.76 37.19
C HIS A 76 -21.55 -0.72 37.51
N ASP A 77 -21.57 -1.57 36.48
CA ASP A 77 -21.24 -2.98 36.54
C ASP A 77 -20.61 -3.42 35.19
N LEU A 78 -20.08 -4.65 35.14
CA LEU A 78 -19.42 -5.17 33.94
C LEU A 78 -20.35 -5.16 32.72
N ARG A 79 -21.67 -5.32 32.93
CA ARG A 79 -22.68 -5.28 31.88
C ARG A 79 -22.82 -3.89 31.26
N THR A 80 -23.01 -2.87 32.09
CA THR A 80 -23.14 -1.47 31.65
C THR A 80 -21.83 -0.95 31.07
N TYR A 81 -20.68 -1.40 31.57
CA TYR A 81 -19.37 -1.15 30.96
C TYR A 81 -19.28 -1.75 29.57
N THR A 82 -19.52 -3.07 29.42
CA THR A 82 -19.47 -3.79 28.14
C THR A 82 -20.40 -3.16 27.10
N GLN A 83 -21.59 -2.77 27.54
CA GLN A 83 -22.55 -2.05 26.69
C GLN A 83 -22.02 -0.68 26.28
N THR A 84 -21.57 0.15 27.22
CA THR A 84 -21.10 1.53 26.93
C THR A 84 -19.85 1.53 26.06
N PHE A 85 -18.92 0.61 26.32
CA PHE A 85 -17.69 0.43 25.56
C PHE A 85 -17.96 -0.11 24.15
N GLY A 86 -18.82 -1.13 24.03
CA GLY A 86 -19.13 -1.78 22.76
C GLY A 86 -20.06 -0.98 21.84
N GLN A 87 -20.96 -0.14 22.40
CA GLN A 87 -22.02 0.53 21.63
C GLN A 87 -21.50 1.40 20.47
N PRO A 88 -20.45 2.23 20.61
CA PRO A 88 -19.91 3.00 19.49
C PRO A 88 -19.39 2.13 18.34
N GLY A 89 -18.79 0.98 18.65
CA GLY A 89 -18.32 0.01 17.66
C GLY A 89 -19.48 -0.70 16.97
N LEU A 90 -20.46 -1.20 17.74
CA LEU A 90 -21.65 -1.85 17.22
C LEU A 90 -22.53 -0.92 16.37
N ASN A 91 -22.57 0.38 16.69
CA ASN A 91 -23.29 1.36 15.88
C ASN A 91 -22.71 1.53 14.47
N LYS A 92 -21.42 1.22 14.27
CA LYS A 92 -20.73 1.26 12.97
C LYS A 92 -20.91 -0.01 12.14
N LEU A 93 -21.58 -1.04 12.68
CA LEU A 93 -21.84 -2.31 11.99
C LEU A 93 -23.31 -2.37 11.51
N PRO A 94 -23.65 -1.88 10.30
CA PRO A 94 -25.01 -1.93 9.77
C PRO A 94 -25.48 -3.37 9.45
N GLN A 95 -24.54 -4.31 9.27
CA GLN A 95 -24.81 -5.71 8.96
C GLN A 95 -25.41 -6.52 10.12
N LEU A 96 -25.41 -5.98 11.33
CA LEU A 96 -26.08 -6.58 12.49
C LEU A 96 -27.40 -5.86 12.74
N SER A 97 -28.49 -6.62 12.85
CA SER A 97 -29.77 -6.11 13.34
C SER A 97 -29.66 -5.63 14.79
N THR A 98 -30.64 -4.83 15.25
CA THR A 98 -30.70 -4.38 16.65
C THR A 98 -30.71 -5.56 17.64
N ASN A 99 -31.36 -6.66 17.27
CA ASN A 99 -31.40 -7.88 18.07
C ASN A 99 -30.05 -8.61 18.09
N GLU A 100 -29.34 -8.63 16.96
CA GLU A 100 -27.99 -9.21 16.87
C GLU A 100 -26.96 -8.37 17.63
N LYS A 101 -27.06 -7.04 17.59
CA LYS A 101 -26.20 -6.15 18.39
C LYS A 101 -26.41 -6.36 19.89
N ALA A 102 -27.66 -6.53 20.33
CA ALA A 102 -27.95 -6.88 21.71
C ALA A 102 -27.36 -8.25 22.07
N LEU A 103 -27.47 -9.23 21.16
CA LEU A 103 -26.91 -10.57 21.36
C LEU A 103 -25.38 -10.55 21.41
N VAL A 104 -24.70 -9.71 20.63
CA VAL A 104 -23.23 -9.54 20.70
C VAL A 104 -22.79 -9.11 22.10
N ILE A 105 -23.48 -8.13 22.70
CA ILE A 105 -23.18 -7.66 24.06
C ILE A 105 -23.39 -8.78 25.08
N GLU A 106 -24.47 -9.56 24.95
CA GLU A 106 -24.75 -10.65 25.89
C GLU A 106 -23.77 -11.82 25.77
N VAL A 107 -23.36 -12.19 24.55
CA VAL A 107 -22.33 -13.22 24.32
C VAL A 107 -20.98 -12.74 24.83
N ALA A 108 -20.61 -11.48 24.57
CA ALA A 108 -19.35 -10.93 25.06
C ALA A 108 -19.31 -10.88 26.60
N LEU A 109 -20.43 -10.52 27.22
CA LEU A 109 -20.54 -10.53 28.69
C LEU A 109 -20.44 -11.95 29.27
N PHE A 110 -21.01 -12.95 28.60
CA PHE A 110 -20.89 -14.35 29.02
C PHE A 110 -19.45 -14.86 28.90
N ASN A 111 -18.74 -14.51 27.83
CA ASN A 111 -17.33 -14.82 27.64
C ASN A 111 -16.47 -14.20 28.76
N LEU A 112 -16.65 -12.90 29.03
CA LEU A 112 -15.94 -12.20 30.11
C LEU A 112 -16.26 -12.79 31.49
N ALA A 113 -17.53 -13.08 31.77
CA ALA A 113 -17.93 -13.71 33.02
C ALA A 113 -17.33 -15.11 33.19
N THR A 114 -17.12 -15.83 32.08
CA THR A 114 -16.44 -17.13 32.08
C THR A 114 -14.95 -16.96 32.38
N ARG A 115 -14.25 -16.03 31.70
CA ARG A 115 -12.82 -15.73 31.91
C ARG A 115 -12.51 -15.31 33.35
N PHE A 116 -13.33 -14.40 33.89
CA PHE A 116 -13.14 -13.85 35.23
C PHE A 116 -13.91 -14.62 36.33
N GLN A 117 -14.42 -15.81 36.00
CA GLN A 117 -15.07 -16.72 36.96
C GLN A 117 -16.23 -16.09 37.75
N LEU A 118 -17.04 -15.26 37.08
CA LEU A 118 -18.17 -14.52 37.66
C LEU A 118 -19.51 -15.26 37.54
N LEU A 119 -19.54 -16.47 36.94
CA LEU A 119 -20.76 -17.26 36.79
C LEU A 119 -21.28 -17.77 38.15
N ASP A 120 -22.59 -17.76 38.35
CA ASP A 120 -23.27 -18.31 39.53
C ASP A 120 -23.25 -19.85 39.56
N GLN A 121 -23.89 -20.45 40.58
CA GLN A 121 -23.93 -21.91 40.75
C GLN A 121 -24.70 -22.61 39.62
N GLU A 122 -25.55 -21.88 38.92
CA GLU A 122 -26.32 -22.31 37.77
C GLU A 122 -25.60 -22.06 36.43
N GLY A 123 -24.38 -21.52 36.45
CA GLY A 123 -23.58 -21.22 35.26
C GLY A 123 -24.06 -19.97 34.49
N ALA A 124 -24.72 -19.04 35.18
CA ALA A 124 -25.26 -17.82 34.60
C ALA A 124 -24.59 -16.56 35.19
N TYR A 125 -24.62 -15.46 34.43
CA TYR A 125 -24.21 -14.13 34.91
C TYR A 125 -25.33 -13.13 34.67
N GLN A 126 -25.89 -12.55 35.73
CA GLN A 126 -26.98 -11.56 35.65
C GLN A 126 -28.12 -11.97 34.69
N SER A 127 -28.63 -13.20 34.80
CA SER A 127 -29.65 -13.84 33.95
C SER A 127 -29.22 -14.28 32.53
N ILE A 128 -27.94 -14.11 32.17
CA ILE A 128 -27.38 -14.62 30.92
C ILE A 128 -26.82 -16.02 31.16
N SER A 129 -27.40 -17.01 30.51
CA SER A 129 -26.95 -18.41 30.52
C SER A 129 -26.82 -18.93 29.09
N VAL A 130 -26.12 -20.05 28.90
CA VAL A 130 -26.01 -20.71 27.59
C VAL A 130 -27.40 -20.95 26.97
N SER A 131 -28.36 -21.44 27.76
CA SER A 131 -29.73 -21.66 27.29
C SER A 131 -30.44 -20.37 26.87
N SER A 132 -30.22 -19.26 27.58
CA SER A 132 -30.80 -17.95 27.24
C SER A 132 -30.20 -17.39 25.95
N LEU A 133 -28.88 -17.51 25.77
CA LEU A 133 -28.18 -17.08 24.55
C LEU A 133 -28.62 -17.88 23.33
N LEU A 134 -28.78 -19.19 23.47
CA LEU A 134 -29.28 -20.06 22.41
C LEU A 134 -30.74 -19.75 22.04
N GLU A 135 -31.59 -19.39 23.00
CA GLU A 135 -32.97 -18.98 22.74
C GLU A 135 -33.04 -17.66 21.96
N LYS A 136 -32.29 -16.64 22.40
CA LYS A 136 -32.22 -15.33 21.73
C LYS A 136 -31.54 -15.41 20.37
N GLY A 137 -30.60 -16.35 20.20
CA GLY A 137 -29.88 -16.60 18.97
C GLY A 137 -30.69 -17.30 17.87
N ARG A 138 -31.88 -17.86 18.16
CA ARG A 138 -32.65 -18.71 17.21
C ARG A 138 -32.93 -18.09 15.84
N ALA A 139 -33.08 -16.77 15.76
CA ALA A 139 -33.41 -16.05 14.53
C ALA A 139 -32.27 -15.18 13.95
N ALA A 140 -31.07 -15.23 14.56
CA ALA A 140 -29.92 -14.39 14.21
C ALA A 140 -28.89 -15.13 13.35
N ASN A 141 -28.08 -14.42 12.54
CA ASN A 141 -26.88 -14.99 11.94
C ASN A 141 -25.73 -15.02 12.95
N LEU A 142 -25.45 -16.20 13.51
CA LEU A 142 -24.55 -16.33 14.65
C LEU A 142 -23.07 -16.18 14.30
N VAL A 143 -22.68 -16.30 13.03
CA VAL A 143 -21.28 -16.13 12.61
C VAL A 143 -20.79 -14.72 12.91
N ASN A 144 -21.55 -13.71 12.50
CA ASN A 144 -21.17 -12.31 12.74
C ASN A 144 -21.35 -11.93 14.21
N VAL A 145 -22.34 -12.50 14.90
CA VAL A 145 -22.56 -12.23 16.33
C VAL A 145 -21.39 -12.77 17.16
N TYR A 146 -21.02 -14.03 16.98
CA TYR A 146 -19.98 -14.67 17.80
C TYR A 146 -18.59 -14.12 17.48
N ARG A 147 -18.29 -13.84 16.20
CA ARG A 147 -17.03 -13.21 15.81
C ARG A 147 -16.84 -11.83 16.44
N VAL A 148 -17.87 -10.97 16.38
CA VAL A 148 -17.79 -9.63 16.96
C VAL A 148 -17.76 -9.69 18.50
N ALA A 149 -18.49 -10.65 19.09
CA ALA A 149 -18.44 -10.87 20.53
C ALA A 149 -17.05 -11.31 21.02
N ASN A 150 -16.33 -12.15 20.27
CA ASN A 150 -14.95 -12.54 20.61
C ASN A 150 -14.02 -11.35 20.68
N ASN A 151 -13.95 -10.57 19.61
CA ASN A 151 -13.08 -9.40 19.55
C ASN A 151 -13.40 -8.38 20.64
N LEU A 152 -14.68 -8.21 20.97
CA LEU A 152 -15.11 -7.33 22.05
C LEU A 152 -14.70 -7.87 23.43
N SER A 153 -14.83 -9.19 23.65
CA SER A 153 -14.46 -9.86 24.90
C SER A 153 -12.95 -9.79 25.14
N ASP A 154 -12.16 -10.10 24.12
CA ASP A 154 -10.70 -10.04 24.17
C ASP A 154 -10.20 -8.63 24.51
N ARG A 155 -10.72 -7.61 23.81
CA ARG A 155 -10.33 -6.22 24.07
C ARG A 155 -10.62 -5.78 25.51
N ILE A 156 -11.80 -6.11 26.04
CA ILE A 156 -12.21 -5.75 27.41
C ILE A 156 -11.44 -6.57 28.44
N SER A 157 -11.15 -7.85 28.16
CA SER A 157 -10.35 -8.72 29.03
C SER A 157 -8.98 -8.11 29.30
N ARG A 158 -8.31 -7.61 28.27
CA ARG A 158 -6.99 -6.95 28.41
C ARG A 158 -7.05 -5.67 29.23
N ASP A 159 -8.10 -4.86 29.08
CA ASP A 159 -8.26 -3.64 29.88
C ASP A 159 -8.43 -3.97 31.37
N ILE A 160 -9.19 -5.02 31.69
CA ILE A 160 -9.36 -5.52 33.06
C ILE A 160 -8.03 -6.06 33.60
N GLU A 161 -7.36 -6.94 32.85
CA GLU A 161 -6.08 -7.54 33.27
C GLU A 161 -4.99 -6.47 33.47
N GLN A 162 -4.91 -5.47 32.59
CA GLN A 162 -3.97 -4.35 32.73
C GLN A 162 -4.25 -3.50 33.98
N PHE A 163 -5.52 -3.24 34.28
CA PHE A 163 -5.90 -2.53 35.50
C PHE A 163 -5.48 -3.30 36.75
N LEU A 164 -5.75 -4.61 36.79
CA LEU A 164 -5.43 -5.47 37.94
C LEU A 164 -3.92 -5.58 38.20
N LEU A 165 -3.06 -5.36 37.20
CA LEU A 165 -1.60 -5.31 37.37
C LEU A 165 -1.11 -4.04 38.11
N SER A 166 -1.91 -2.97 38.10
CA SER A 166 -1.58 -1.68 38.71
C SER A 166 -2.43 -1.34 39.94
N TYR A 167 -3.50 -2.12 40.17
CA TYR A 167 -4.45 -1.90 41.24
C TYR A 167 -3.98 -2.55 42.55
N GLU A 168 -3.59 -1.73 43.52
CA GLU A 168 -3.39 -2.16 44.89
C GLU A 168 -4.71 -1.99 45.67
N PRO A 169 -5.36 -3.07 46.14
CA PRO A 169 -6.58 -2.94 46.91
C PRO A 169 -6.28 -2.19 48.23
N GLU A 170 -7.05 -1.13 48.52
CA GLU A 170 -6.97 -0.47 49.82
C GLU A 170 -7.20 -1.51 50.92
N ALA A 171 -6.19 -1.75 51.74
CA ALA A 171 -6.32 -2.65 52.87
C ALA A 171 -7.43 -2.15 53.79
N GLU A 172 -8.60 -2.80 53.75
CA GLU A 172 -9.69 -2.52 54.68
C GLU A 172 -9.13 -2.56 56.10
N ALA A 173 -9.33 -1.46 56.83
CA ALA A 173 -8.84 -1.27 58.19
C ALA A 173 -9.41 -2.33 59.15
N VAL A 174 -8.73 -3.48 59.26
CA VAL A 174 -8.99 -4.46 60.30
C VAL A 174 -8.46 -3.89 61.62
N LYS A 175 -9.40 -3.52 62.49
CA LYS A 175 -9.12 -3.07 63.87
C LYS A 175 -8.25 -4.08 64.62
N PRO A 176 -7.27 -3.64 65.42
CA PRO A 176 -6.37 -4.54 66.10
C PRO A 176 -7.09 -5.23 67.26
N LYS A 177 -7.06 -6.57 67.26
CA LYS A 177 -7.28 -7.38 68.47
C LYS A 177 -5.97 -8.08 68.80
N ALA A 178 -5.62 -7.96 70.07
CA ALA A 178 -4.32 -8.27 70.62
C ALA A 178 -4.17 -9.75 71.03
N ILE A 179 -2.89 -10.12 71.19
CA ILE A 179 -2.30 -11.11 72.13
C ILE A 179 -1.94 -12.51 71.57
N GLU A 180 -0.61 -12.75 71.62
CA GLU A 180 0.20 -13.97 71.92
C GLU A 180 -0.01 -15.23 71.06
N GLU A 181 1.00 -16.01 70.66
CA GLU A 181 2.22 -16.48 71.31
C GLU A 181 3.10 -17.20 70.25
N GLU A 182 4.40 -17.33 70.53
CA GLU A 182 5.46 -17.89 69.69
C GLU A 182 5.23 -19.30 69.13
N LYS A 183 5.71 -19.56 67.90
CA LYS A 183 6.34 -20.83 67.49
C LYS A 183 7.22 -20.65 66.24
N GLU A 184 8.49 -21.04 66.37
CA GLU A 184 9.49 -21.17 65.31
C GLU A 184 8.97 -21.98 64.10
N ILE A 185 9.34 -21.60 62.87
CA ILE A 185 9.76 -22.47 61.74
C ILE A 185 10.41 -21.59 60.64
N MET A 186 11.67 -21.95 60.31
CA MET A 186 12.42 -21.81 59.05
C MET A 186 12.26 -20.53 58.20
N GLY A 187 13.37 -19.80 58.02
CA GLY A 187 13.45 -18.66 57.10
C GLY A 187 13.27 -19.06 55.62
N PRO A 188 12.66 -18.20 54.78
CA PRO A 188 12.39 -18.51 53.39
C PRO A 188 13.67 -18.41 52.54
N GLU A 189 13.84 -19.37 51.64
CA GLU A 189 14.81 -19.35 50.54
C GLU A 189 14.58 -18.15 49.60
N PRO A 190 15.61 -17.68 48.89
CA PRO A 190 15.46 -16.59 47.92
C PRO A 190 14.44 -16.96 46.81
N PRO A 191 13.74 -15.97 46.24
CA PRO A 191 12.78 -16.24 45.16
C PRO A 191 13.54 -16.83 43.97
N GLN A 192 13.10 -18.01 43.53
CA GLN A 192 13.62 -18.66 42.34
C GLN A 192 13.16 -17.87 41.10
N GLU A 193 14.10 -17.47 40.25
CA GLU A 193 13.84 -16.73 39.02
C GLU A 193 13.48 -17.68 37.88
N ILE A 194 12.53 -17.28 37.04
CA ILE A 194 12.16 -18.01 35.83
C ILE A 194 13.29 -17.86 34.81
N THR A 195 13.75 -18.98 34.29
CA THR A 195 14.83 -19.03 33.29
C THR A 195 14.26 -19.34 31.92
N PHE A 196 14.81 -18.69 30.90
CA PHE A 196 14.41 -18.89 29.51
C PHE A 196 15.56 -19.53 28.75
N ARG A 197 15.27 -20.60 28.01
CA ARG A 197 16.25 -21.27 27.14
C ARG A 197 15.69 -21.52 25.76
N GLU A 198 16.56 -21.43 24.76
CA GLU A 198 16.22 -21.67 23.37
C GLU A 198 16.66 -23.08 22.97
N GLU A 199 15.73 -23.89 22.47
CA GLU A 199 15.99 -25.24 21.96
C GLU A 199 15.36 -25.40 20.57
N GLY A 200 16.14 -25.16 19.51
CA GLY A 200 15.65 -25.27 18.14
C GLY A 200 14.65 -24.17 17.79
N PHE A 201 13.40 -24.53 17.51
CA PHE A 201 12.33 -23.59 17.17
C PHE A 201 11.43 -23.20 18.35
N ILE A 202 11.81 -23.58 19.58
CA ILE A 202 11.02 -23.31 20.77
C ILE A 202 11.82 -22.55 21.82
N MET A 203 11.20 -21.54 22.42
CA MET A 203 11.67 -20.93 23.66
C MET A 203 10.95 -21.55 24.84
N ILE A 204 11.71 -22.10 25.79
CA ILE A 204 11.18 -22.77 26.97
C ILE A 204 11.43 -21.89 28.20
N ALA A 205 10.36 -21.56 28.92
CA ALA A 205 10.40 -20.95 30.24
C ALA A 205 10.38 -22.05 31.31
N SER A 206 11.28 -21.97 32.28
CA SER A 206 11.48 -23.02 33.28
C SER A 206 11.78 -22.46 34.67
N LEU A 207 11.27 -23.14 35.69
CA LEU A 207 11.50 -22.88 37.10
C LEU A 207 11.58 -24.24 37.81
N ASP A 208 12.79 -24.78 37.96
CA ASP A 208 13.11 -26.18 38.35
C ASP A 208 12.54 -27.28 37.43
N GLU A 209 11.40 -27.04 36.77
CA GLU A 209 10.77 -27.82 35.70
C GLU A 209 10.28 -26.89 34.57
N ASP A 210 9.94 -27.44 33.40
CA ASP A 210 9.47 -26.65 32.27
C ASP A 210 8.03 -26.15 32.49
N LEU A 211 7.85 -24.83 32.39
CA LEU A 211 6.60 -24.13 32.67
C LEU A 211 5.82 -23.85 31.40
N SER A 212 6.44 -23.27 30.38
CA SER A 212 5.73 -22.92 29.14
C SER A 212 6.71 -22.88 27.98
N GLN A 213 6.21 -23.10 26.77
CA GLN A 213 7.00 -23.11 25.54
C GLN A 213 6.36 -22.18 24.51
N LEU A 214 7.16 -21.39 23.82
CA LEU A 214 6.76 -20.57 22.68
C LEU A 214 7.37 -21.19 21.42
N ASP A 215 6.54 -21.59 20.46
CA ASP A 215 7.01 -22.02 19.14
C ASP A 215 7.21 -20.80 18.24
N PHE A 216 8.44 -20.58 17.80
CA PHE A 216 8.82 -19.46 16.93
C PHE A 216 8.20 -19.55 15.53
N ARG A 217 7.76 -20.73 15.10
CA ARG A 217 7.18 -20.97 13.76
C ARG A 217 5.71 -20.59 13.71
N THR A 218 4.96 -20.98 14.73
CA THR A 218 3.50 -20.75 14.79
C THR A 218 3.13 -19.51 15.62
N GLY A 219 4.08 -18.99 16.40
CA GLY A 219 3.84 -17.97 17.42
C GLY A 219 2.99 -18.48 18.59
N GLN A 220 2.64 -19.78 18.60
CA GLN A 220 1.79 -20.37 19.63
C GLN A 220 2.57 -20.59 20.92
N THR A 221 1.87 -20.36 22.02
CA THR A 221 2.39 -20.61 23.36
C THR A 221 1.69 -21.83 23.93
N GLU A 222 2.45 -22.87 24.26
CA GLU A 222 1.97 -24.04 24.99
C GLU A 222 2.29 -23.86 26.48
N HIS A 223 1.26 -23.91 27.32
CA HIS A 223 1.40 -23.87 28.78
C HIS A 223 1.45 -25.30 29.32
N LEU A 224 2.59 -25.69 29.90
CA LEU A 224 2.76 -27.02 30.48
C LEU A 224 2.05 -27.10 31.84
N PRO A 225 1.74 -28.31 32.36
CA PRO A 225 0.95 -28.46 33.59
C PRO A 225 1.49 -27.73 34.83
N ALA A 226 2.78 -27.40 34.86
CA ALA A 226 3.42 -26.63 35.91
C ALA A 226 3.06 -25.13 35.87
N TYR A 227 2.77 -24.60 34.67
CA TYR A 227 2.33 -23.21 34.45
C TYR A 227 1.11 -22.84 35.26
N GLU A 228 0.14 -23.75 35.36
CA GLU A 228 -1.13 -23.49 36.03
C GLU A 228 -0.99 -23.14 37.51
N LYS A 229 0.13 -23.57 38.12
CA LYS A 229 0.43 -23.36 39.55
C LYS A 229 1.15 -22.04 39.82
N LEU A 230 1.52 -21.28 38.78
CA LEU A 230 2.21 -20.00 38.90
C LEU A 230 1.25 -18.88 39.35
N ASN A 231 1.79 -17.90 40.07
CA ASN A 231 1.04 -16.67 40.36
C ASN A 231 0.96 -15.77 39.12
N LEU A 232 0.05 -14.79 39.13
CA LEU A 232 -0.18 -13.90 37.97
C LEU A 232 1.07 -13.11 37.56
N THR A 233 1.90 -12.70 38.51
CA THR A 233 3.16 -12.00 38.23
C THR A 233 4.13 -12.89 37.45
N GLN A 234 4.26 -14.16 37.81
CA GLN A 234 5.10 -15.15 37.13
C GLN A 234 4.54 -15.56 35.77
N LYS A 235 3.22 -15.72 35.65
CA LYS A 235 2.56 -15.95 34.35
C LYS A 235 2.78 -14.76 33.42
N PHE A 236 2.64 -13.54 33.94
CA PHE A 236 2.88 -12.30 33.21
C PHE A 236 4.35 -12.13 32.82
N GLU A 237 5.30 -12.53 33.65
CA GLU A 237 6.74 -12.51 33.33
C GLU A 237 7.05 -13.43 32.13
N ILE A 238 6.46 -14.63 32.09
CA ILE A 238 6.60 -15.56 30.96
C ILE A 238 5.94 -14.98 29.70
N LEU A 239 4.70 -14.51 29.81
CA LEU A 239 3.96 -13.95 28.67
C LEU A 239 4.62 -12.69 28.12
N SER A 240 5.09 -11.80 29.00
CA SER A 240 5.82 -10.58 28.60
C SER A 240 7.13 -10.90 27.93
N HIS A 241 7.87 -11.90 28.41
CA HIS A 241 9.10 -12.34 27.76
C HIS A 241 8.82 -12.98 26.41
N PHE A 242 7.79 -13.82 26.30
CA PHE A 242 7.37 -14.41 25.03
C PHE A 242 6.85 -13.36 24.04
N ASP A 243 6.15 -12.33 24.51
CA ASP A 243 5.73 -11.20 23.68
C ASP A 243 6.91 -10.34 23.25
N GLN A 244 7.87 -10.10 24.13
CA GLN A 244 9.11 -9.41 23.78
C GLN A 244 9.88 -10.19 22.71
N VAL A 245 10.02 -11.51 22.89
CA VAL A 245 10.66 -12.39 21.89
C VAL A 245 9.87 -12.43 20.59
N ARG A 246 8.52 -12.43 20.63
CA ARG A 246 7.65 -12.35 19.45
C ARG A 246 7.77 -11.01 18.73
N ASN A 247 7.98 -9.91 19.45
CA ASN A 247 8.16 -8.57 18.92
C ASN A 247 9.58 -8.32 18.40
N ASP A 248 10.58 -8.99 18.99
CA ASP A 248 12.01 -8.88 18.64
C ASP A 248 12.41 -9.86 17.52
N LEU A 249 11.66 -10.95 17.32
CA LEU A 249 11.81 -11.82 16.16
C LEU A 249 11.34 -11.09 14.90
N PRO A 250 12.17 -10.98 13.84
CA PRO A 250 11.67 -10.52 12.55
C PRO A 250 10.52 -11.44 12.15
N LYS A 251 9.33 -10.89 11.89
CA LYS A 251 8.15 -11.66 11.45
C LYS A 251 8.60 -12.62 10.36
N LEU A 252 8.77 -13.89 10.70
CA LEU A 252 9.07 -14.92 9.72
C LEU A 252 7.88 -14.93 8.77
N PRO A 253 8.10 -14.97 7.45
CA PRO A 253 7.00 -15.17 6.52
C PRO A 253 6.24 -16.42 6.96
N ASN A 254 4.91 -16.30 7.07
CA ASN A 254 4.06 -17.42 7.46
C ASN A 254 3.99 -18.39 6.26
N LEU A 255 4.98 -19.27 6.16
CA LEU A 255 5.13 -20.22 5.07
C LEU A 255 4.14 -21.37 5.31
N ARG A 256 3.02 -21.35 4.59
CA ARG A 256 1.97 -22.36 4.64
C ARG A 256 1.69 -22.91 3.25
N ARG A 257 1.09 -24.11 3.19
CA ARG A 257 0.51 -24.66 1.97
C ARG A 257 -0.82 -23.95 1.68
N GLY A 258 -0.92 -23.23 0.57
CA GLY A 258 -2.14 -22.53 0.14
C GLY A 258 -3.23 -23.45 -0.44
N ASP A 259 -4.45 -22.93 -0.56
CA ASP A 259 -5.61 -23.61 -1.16
C ASP A 259 -5.98 -22.95 -2.50
N PHE A 260 -5.87 -23.73 -3.58
CA PHE A 260 -5.72 -23.23 -4.96
C PHE A 260 -7.03 -22.77 -5.62
N ASP A 261 -8.19 -23.11 -5.05
CA ASP A 261 -9.49 -22.82 -5.67
C ASP A 261 -9.90 -21.33 -5.58
N HIS A 262 -9.14 -20.49 -4.85
CA HIS A 262 -9.52 -19.09 -4.58
C HIS A 262 -8.44 -18.03 -4.87
N GLU A 263 -7.16 -18.38 -5.03
CA GLU A 263 -6.06 -17.44 -5.19
C GLU A 263 -5.02 -18.02 -6.17
N MET A 264 -4.77 -17.35 -7.31
CA MET A 264 -3.84 -17.83 -8.35
C MET A 264 -2.69 -16.86 -8.58
N GLU A 265 -1.51 -17.11 -7.98
CA GLU A 265 -0.19 -16.71 -8.51
C GLU A 265 0.92 -17.60 -7.92
N MET A 266 1.65 -18.35 -8.74
CA MET A 266 2.71 -19.29 -8.29
C MET A 266 4.10 -18.85 -8.74
N THR A 267 5.06 -18.75 -7.80
CA THR A 267 6.48 -18.45 -8.09
C THR A 267 7.36 -19.70 -7.92
N PRO A 268 8.11 -20.15 -8.95
CA PRO A 268 9.00 -21.31 -8.86
C PRO A 268 10.31 -21.01 -8.10
N ILE A 269 10.76 -21.95 -7.27
CA ILE A 269 12.03 -21.92 -6.52
C ILE A 269 12.97 -22.98 -7.07
N TYR A 270 14.24 -22.62 -7.31
CA TYR A 270 15.26 -23.51 -7.86
C TYR A 270 16.45 -23.67 -6.90
N GLU A 271 17.09 -24.84 -6.93
CA GLU A 271 18.46 -25.06 -6.45
C GLU A 271 19.33 -25.46 -7.64
N GLY A 272 20.23 -24.57 -8.06
CA GLY A 272 20.92 -24.69 -9.33
C GLY A 272 19.94 -24.68 -10.50
N ASP A 273 20.02 -25.69 -11.38
CA ASP A 273 19.11 -25.86 -12.52
C ASP A 273 17.88 -26.74 -12.19
N THR A 274 17.70 -27.12 -10.92
CA THR A 274 16.65 -28.06 -10.49
C THR A 274 15.54 -27.30 -9.78
N LEU A 275 14.32 -27.37 -10.31
CA LEU A 275 13.14 -26.80 -9.67
C LEU A 275 12.82 -27.57 -8.39
N LEU A 276 12.82 -26.88 -7.24
CA LEU A 276 12.58 -27.46 -5.93
C LEU A 276 11.10 -27.43 -5.52
N THR A 277 10.40 -26.29 -5.71
CA THR A 277 8.97 -26.13 -5.33
C THR A 277 8.37 -24.82 -5.88
N TYR A 278 7.13 -24.51 -5.50
CA TYR A 278 6.43 -23.24 -5.73
C TYR A 278 6.07 -22.58 -4.38
N LEU A 279 6.08 -21.24 -4.34
CA LEU A 279 5.78 -20.44 -3.14
C LEU A 279 4.45 -19.69 -3.27
N GLU A 280 3.62 -19.79 -2.24
CA GLU A 280 2.53 -18.86 -1.90
C GLU A 280 2.74 -18.40 -0.44
N ALA A 281 2.84 -17.09 -0.24
CA ALA A 281 2.81 -16.46 1.09
C ALA A 281 1.86 -15.24 0.99
N ASP A 282 1.40 -14.71 2.13
CA ASP A 282 0.51 -13.54 2.21
C ASP A 282 1.22 -12.23 1.77
N GLY A 283 1.70 -12.20 0.51
CA GLY A 283 2.51 -11.16 -0.12
C GLY A 283 3.52 -11.70 -1.14
N ILE A 284 3.89 -10.86 -2.12
CA ILE A 284 4.86 -11.17 -3.17
C ILE A 284 6.29 -11.29 -2.58
N VAL A 285 7.03 -12.34 -2.93
CA VAL A 285 8.41 -12.62 -2.45
C VAL A 285 9.39 -11.46 -2.69
N TYR A 286 9.11 -10.54 -3.63
CA TYR A 286 9.88 -9.29 -3.79
C TYR A 286 9.89 -8.38 -2.54
N LYS A 287 9.09 -8.66 -1.51
CA LYS A 287 9.14 -7.98 -0.21
C LYS A 287 10.21 -8.54 0.74
N LEU A 288 10.71 -9.75 0.54
CA LEU A 288 11.87 -10.27 1.27
C LEU A 288 13.13 -9.82 0.53
N GLN A 289 13.56 -8.59 0.78
CA GLN A 289 14.85 -8.06 0.32
C GLN A 289 16.04 -8.70 1.07
N ARG A 290 16.00 -10.02 1.29
CA ARG A 290 17.09 -10.77 1.92
C ARG A 290 17.10 -12.23 1.45
N PRO A 291 18.28 -12.89 1.42
CA PRO A 291 18.35 -14.33 1.27
C PRO A 291 17.50 -15.03 2.33
N LEU A 292 16.96 -16.20 1.95
CA LEU A 292 16.33 -17.08 2.92
C LEU A 292 17.35 -17.46 3.98
N THR A 293 16.90 -17.45 5.23
CA THR A 293 17.69 -17.97 6.34
C THR A 293 17.75 -19.48 6.23
N ILE A 294 18.79 -20.07 6.84
CA ILE A 294 18.92 -21.54 6.95
C ILE A 294 17.66 -22.17 7.57
N GLN A 295 16.95 -21.44 8.43
CA GLN A 295 15.70 -21.85 9.04
C GLN A 295 14.51 -21.82 8.06
N GLU A 296 14.40 -20.80 7.20
CA GLU A 296 13.38 -20.71 6.15
C GLU A 296 13.61 -21.75 5.03
N GLU A 297 14.87 -22.00 4.67
CA GLU A 297 15.24 -23.05 3.71
C GLU A 297 14.89 -24.44 4.24
N ALA A 298 15.14 -24.71 5.53
CA ALA A 298 14.77 -25.97 6.17
C ALA A 298 13.24 -26.17 6.20
N LEU A 299 12.47 -25.11 6.49
CA LEU A 299 11.01 -25.15 6.51
C LEU A 299 10.42 -25.42 5.11
N LEU A 300 10.95 -24.76 4.08
CA LEU A 300 10.56 -25.02 2.70
C LEU A 300 10.93 -26.44 2.26
N GLY A 301 12.06 -26.96 2.72
CA GLY A 301 12.45 -28.35 2.51
C GLY A 301 11.46 -29.35 3.11
N GLU A 302 10.98 -29.11 4.34
CA GLU A 302 9.97 -29.97 4.99
C GLU A 302 8.62 -29.95 4.27
N ILE A 303 8.16 -28.77 3.84
CA ILE A 303 6.93 -28.61 3.05
C ILE A 303 7.07 -29.31 1.70
N GLY A 304 8.18 -29.11 1.00
CA GLY A 304 8.47 -29.76 -0.28
C GLY A 304 8.51 -31.28 -0.17
N GLN A 305 9.14 -31.82 0.87
CA GLN A 305 9.21 -33.27 1.11
C GLN A 305 7.83 -33.87 1.40
N THR A 306 6.96 -33.13 2.09
CA THR A 306 5.58 -33.56 2.37
C THR A 306 4.75 -33.62 1.10
N ILE A 307 4.80 -32.56 0.28
CA ILE A 307 4.10 -32.50 -1.02
C ILE A 307 4.59 -33.62 -1.95
N LEU A 308 5.91 -33.83 -2.01
CA LEU A 308 6.51 -34.88 -2.82
C LEU A 308 6.01 -36.27 -2.38
N THR A 309 5.94 -36.51 -1.06
CA THR A 309 5.46 -37.78 -0.50
C THR A 309 3.98 -38.01 -0.85
N GLU A 310 3.13 -37.02 -0.66
CA GLU A 310 1.70 -37.12 -0.98
C GLU A 310 1.44 -37.36 -2.47
N ASN A 311 2.11 -36.62 -3.36
CA ASN A 311 1.95 -36.79 -4.80
C ASN A 311 2.46 -38.17 -5.24
N THR A 312 3.57 -38.64 -4.66
CA THR A 312 4.09 -39.98 -4.90
C THR A 312 3.11 -41.06 -4.43
N GLU A 313 2.52 -40.90 -3.23
CA GLU A 313 1.49 -41.81 -2.71
C GLU A 313 0.24 -41.80 -3.56
N LYS A 314 -0.20 -40.62 -4.05
CA LYS A 314 -1.34 -40.49 -4.96
C LYS A 314 -1.10 -41.28 -6.25
N LEU A 315 0.04 -41.08 -6.91
CA LEU A 315 0.41 -41.83 -8.12
C LEU A 315 0.50 -43.34 -7.86
N THR A 316 1.12 -43.73 -6.75
CA THR A 316 1.25 -45.15 -6.35
C THR A 316 -0.12 -45.78 -6.07
N SER A 317 -1.04 -45.05 -5.44
CA SER A 317 -2.40 -45.51 -5.13
C SER A 317 -3.25 -45.76 -6.39
N LEU A 318 -2.93 -45.06 -7.47
CA LEU A 318 -3.53 -45.24 -8.79
C LEU A 318 -2.89 -46.37 -9.61
N GLY A 319 -1.91 -47.08 -9.03
CA GLY A 319 -1.24 -48.21 -9.68
C GLY A 319 -0.12 -47.80 -10.63
N ILE A 320 0.36 -46.56 -10.56
CA ILE A 320 1.46 -46.04 -11.38
C ILE A 320 2.77 -46.37 -10.69
N ASP A 321 3.53 -47.31 -11.26
CA ASP A 321 4.86 -47.66 -10.78
C ASP A 321 5.89 -46.69 -11.38
N LEU A 322 6.31 -45.70 -10.59
CA LEU A 322 7.31 -44.73 -11.02
C LEU A 322 8.60 -45.41 -11.49
N THR A 323 8.99 -46.58 -10.98
CA THR A 323 10.22 -47.26 -11.42
C THR A 323 10.18 -47.74 -12.88
N SER A 324 9.01 -47.70 -13.51
CA SER A 324 8.83 -48.01 -14.94
C SER A 324 9.07 -46.81 -15.88
N PHE A 325 9.34 -45.63 -15.32
CA PHE A 325 9.61 -44.38 -16.03
C PHE A 325 11.08 -43.95 -15.84
N ASP A 326 11.58 -43.10 -16.74
CA ASP A 326 12.91 -42.49 -16.62
C ASP A 326 12.89 -41.33 -15.61
N GLU A 327 14.05 -40.99 -15.02
CA GLU A 327 14.17 -39.94 -13.99
C GLU A 327 13.55 -38.60 -14.40
N ASN A 328 13.67 -38.22 -15.68
CA ASN A 328 13.11 -36.97 -16.21
C ASN A 328 11.58 -36.99 -16.35
N GLN A 329 10.96 -38.17 -16.40
CA GLN A 329 9.50 -38.34 -16.48
C GLN A 329 8.86 -38.37 -15.09
N HIS A 330 9.62 -38.74 -14.05
CA HIS A 330 9.13 -38.73 -12.67
C HIS A 330 8.67 -37.35 -12.24
N GLY A 331 9.50 -36.33 -12.48
CA GLY A 331 9.18 -34.94 -12.15
C GLY A 331 7.88 -34.48 -12.82
N LEU A 332 7.64 -34.95 -14.04
CA LEU A 332 6.47 -34.58 -14.82
C LEU A 332 5.18 -35.24 -14.31
N LEU A 333 5.23 -36.51 -13.91
CA LEU A 333 4.09 -37.18 -13.29
C LEU A 333 3.76 -36.59 -11.92
N LEU A 334 4.79 -36.16 -11.17
CA LEU A 334 4.62 -35.45 -9.91
C LEU A 334 4.02 -34.06 -10.13
N ASP A 335 4.42 -33.34 -11.18
CA ASP A 335 3.80 -32.08 -11.60
C ASP A 335 2.35 -32.31 -12.04
N ALA A 336 2.05 -33.37 -12.79
CA ALA A 336 0.70 -33.72 -13.20
C ALA A 336 -0.22 -33.93 -11.98
N ALA A 337 0.28 -34.62 -10.95
CA ALA A 337 -0.47 -34.88 -9.72
C ALA A 337 -0.59 -33.65 -8.80
N GLY A 338 0.47 -32.84 -8.75
CA GLY A 338 0.62 -31.70 -7.84
C GLY A 338 0.31 -30.36 -8.50
N ARG A 339 1.19 -29.88 -9.39
CA ARG A 339 1.10 -28.58 -10.07
C ARG A 339 -0.17 -28.44 -10.91
N PHE A 340 -0.49 -29.46 -11.70
CA PHE A 340 -1.64 -29.44 -12.63
C PHE A 340 -2.91 -30.05 -12.03
N ARG A 341 -2.81 -30.68 -10.85
CA ARG A 341 -3.91 -31.32 -10.11
C ARG A 341 -4.86 -32.16 -10.98
N LEU A 342 -4.32 -32.90 -11.94
CA LEU A 342 -5.13 -33.71 -12.85
C LEU A 342 -6.02 -34.70 -12.08
N GLU A 343 -7.18 -35.00 -12.64
CA GLU A 343 -8.11 -35.96 -12.04
C GLU A 343 -7.46 -37.35 -11.97
N ASN A 344 -7.92 -38.20 -11.05
CA ASN A 344 -7.38 -39.55 -10.90
C ASN A 344 -7.45 -40.37 -12.21
N ALA A 345 -8.44 -40.10 -13.06
CA ALA A 345 -8.58 -40.74 -14.37
C ALA A 345 -7.51 -40.29 -15.37
N ASP A 346 -7.16 -39.01 -15.36
CA ASP A 346 -6.13 -38.40 -16.21
C ASP A 346 -4.73 -38.85 -15.80
N LEU A 347 -4.46 -38.91 -14.49
CA LEU A 347 -3.21 -39.43 -13.95
C LEU A 347 -3.02 -40.91 -14.30
N ALA A 348 -4.08 -41.71 -14.16
CA ALA A 348 -4.06 -43.12 -14.53
C ALA A 348 -3.80 -43.31 -16.05
N LEU A 349 -4.31 -42.41 -16.89
CA LEU A 349 -4.02 -42.41 -18.33
C LEU A 349 -2.53 -42.18 -18.60
N LEU A 350 -1.93 -41.14 -18.02
CA LEU A 350 -0.49 -40.85 -18.16
C LEU A 350 0.37 -42.04 -17.68
N GLY A 351 -0.01 -42.65 -16.56
CA GLY A 351 0.64 -43.84 -16.01
C GLY A 351 0.61 -45.08 -16.92
N GLY A 352 -0.29 -45.12 -17.91
CA GLY A 352 -0.41 -46.20 -18.89
C GLY A 352 0.65 -46.17 -20.00
N TYR A 353 1.42 -45.08 -20.13
CA TYR A 353 2.34 -44.87 -21.27
C TYR A 353 3.80 -44.62 -20.84
N PRO A 354 4.48 -45.59 -20.18
CA PRO A 354 5.87 -45.44 -19.72
C PRO A 354 6.90 -45.25 -20.84
N LYS A 355 6.52 -45.50 -22.10
CA LYS A 355 7.39 -45.35 -23.27
C LYS A 355 7.23 -44.00 -23.98
N ALA A 356 6.29 -43.15 -23.56
CA ALA A 356 6.09 -41.83 -24.14
C ALA A 356 7.26 -40.90 -23.80
N THR A 357 7.66 -40.02 -24.70
CA THR A 357 8.76 -39.08 -24.44
C THR A 357 8.34 -38.03 -23.39
N VAL A 358 9.33 -37.39 -22.74
CA VAL A 358 9.08 -36.29 -21.79
C VAL A 358 8.22 -35.19 -22.43
N THR A 359 8.51 -34.83 -23.68
CA THR A 359 7.77 -33.82 -24.44
C THR A 359 6.31 -34.22 -24.69
N GLN A 360 6.04 -35.49 -24.97
CA GLN A 360 4.68 -35.99 -25.18
C GLN A 360 3.88 -36.00 -23.89
N LEU A 361 4.49 -36.45 -22.78
CA LEU A 361 3.83 -36.41 -21.47
C LEU A 361 3.56 -34.97 -21.03
N ALA A 362 4.49 -34.03 -21.29
CA ALA A 362 4.30 -32.60 -20.99
C ALA A 362 3.09 -32.03 -21.74
N LEU A 363 3.08 -32.21 -23.07
CA LEU A 363 2.01 -31.72 -23.93
C LEU A 363 0.65 -32.31 -23.51
N VAL A 364 0.60 -33.60 -23.21
CA VAL A 364 -0.64 -34.27 -22.81
C VAL A 364 -1.12 -33.82 -21.43
N THR A 365 -0.21 -33.56 -20.51
CA THR A 365 -0.55 -33.02 -19.18
C THR A 365 -1.25 -31.67 -19.31
N GLU A 366 -0.75 -30.78 -20.17
CA GLU A 366 -1.38 -29.49 -20.46
C GLU A 366 -2.73 -29.65 -21.17
N LEU A 367 -2.83 -30.53 -22.17
CA LEU A 367 -4.07 -30.75 -22.92
C LEU A 367 -5.19 -31.37 -22.06
N LEU A 368 -4.84 -32.28 -21.14
CA LEU A 368 -5.77 -32.82 -20.15
C LEU A 368 -6.28 -31.72 -19.21
N GLN A 369 -5.40 -30.84 -18.75
CA GLN A 369 -5.80 -29.68 -17.93
C GLN A 369 -6.75 -28.74 -18.69
N MET A 370 -6.53 -28.56 -20.00
CA MET A 370 -7.41 -27.77 -20.88
C MET A 370 -8.75 -28.48 -21.20
N GLY A 371 -8.99 -29.67 -20.66
CA GLY A 371 -10.25 -30.41 -20.80
C GLY A 371 -10.35 -31.28 -22.05
N LEU A 372 -9.23 -31.60 -22.72
CA LEU A 372 -9.26 -32.45 -23.91
C LEU A 372 -9.57 -33.91 -23.54
N SER A 373 -10.43 -34.58 -24.32
CA SER A 373 -10.88 -35.94 -24.02
C SER A 373 -9.74 -36.97 -24.11
N HIS A 374 -9.84 -38.03 -23.29
CA HIS A 374 -8.87 -39.15 -23.25
C HIS A 374 -8.58 -39.74 -24.61
N GLU A 375 -9.62 -39.94 -25.43
CA GLU A 375 -9.49 -40.51 -26.78
C GLU A 375 -8.61 -39.65 -27.71
N LYS A 376 -8.68 -38.31 -27.58
CA LYS A 376 -7.87 -37.39 -28.38
C LYS A 376 -6.46 -37.23 -27.82
N VAL A 377 -6.28 -37.23 -26.50
CA VAL A 377 -4.92 -37.08 -25.92
C VAL A 377 -4.04 -38.31 -26.12
N GLU A 378 -4.62 -39.52 -26.22
CA GLU A 378 -3.87 -40.76 -26.52
C GLU A 378 -3.12 -40.70 -27.85
N PHE A 379 -3.60 -39.89 -28.81
CA PHE A 379 -2.89 -39.63 -30.06
C PHE A 379 -1.49 -39.07 -29.80
N PHE A 380 -1.35 -38.04 -28.96
CA PHE A 380 -0.06 -37.41 -28.69
C PHE A 380 0.90 -38.33 -27.92
N LEU A 381 0.38 -39.20 -27.07
CA LEU A 381 1.19 -40.19 -26.32
C LEU A 381 1.80 -41.28 -27.22
N THR A 382 1.20 -41.50 -28.40
CA THR A 382 1.59 -42.57 -29.33
C THR A 382 2.12 -42.07 -30.67
N SER A 383 2.04 -40.76 -30.91
CA SER A 383 2.44 -40.13 -32.17
C SER A 383 3.96 -40.18 -32.38
N GLN A 384 4.37 -40.24 -33.63
CA GLN A 384 5.77 -40.14 -34.09
C GLN A 384 6.06 -38.77 -34.75
N LEU A 385 5.09 -37.84 -34.72
CA LEU A 385 5.29 -36.47 -35.17
C LEU A 385 6.22 -35.72 -34.21
N ASP A 386 6.94 -34.74 -34.74
CA ASP A 386 7.73 -33.83 -33.92
C ASP A 386 6.84 -32.79 -33.22
N LEU A 387 7.43 -32.02 -32.30
CA LEU A 387 6.68 -31.05 -31.50
C LEU A 387 6.06 -29.93 -32.37
N GLU A 388 6.73 -29.53 -33.45
CA GLU A 388 6.25 -28.45 -34.32
C GLU A 388 4.99 -28.89 -35.08
N ASP A 389 4.94 -30.16 -35.52
CA ASP A 389 3.79 -30.75 -36.19
C ASP A 389 2.66 -31.15 -35.22
N LEU A 390 2.97 -31.47 -33.96
CA LEU A 390 1.96 -31.80 -32.95
C LEU A 390 1.17 -30.58 -32.46
N ARG A 391 1.79 -29.39 -32.41
CA ARG A 391 1.14 -28.13 -32.00
C ARG A 391 -0.13 -27.79 -32.80
N PRO A 392 -0.12 -27.77 -34.14
CA PRO A 392 -1.32 -27.48 -34.91
C PRO A 392 -2.39 -28.58 -34.81
N VAL A 393 -1.99 -29.83 -34.57
CA VAL A 393 -2.93 -30.93 -34.29
C VAL A 393 -3.62 -30.75 -32.94
N ALA A 394 -2.86 -30.38 -31.89
CA ALA A 394 -3.39 -30.05 -30.57
C ALA A 394 -4.38 -28.88 -30.63
N TYR A 395 -4.02 -27.84 -31.38
CA TYR A 395 -4.92 -26.72 -31.67
C TYR A 395 -6.22 -27.20 -32.32
N GLY A 396 -6.15 -27.97 -33.41
CA GLY A 396 -7.33 -28.49 -34.11
C GLY A 396 -8.22 -29.38 -33.21
N PHE A 397 -7.62 -30.15 -32.30
CA PHE A 397 -8.38 -30.98 -31.36
C PHE A 397 -9.12 -30.19 -30.28
N LEU A 398 -8.50 -29.15 -29.72
CA LEU A 398 -9.10 -28.26 -28.70
C LEU A 398 -10.26 -27.43 -29.25
N HIS A 399 -10.25 -27.12 -30.56
CA HIS A 399 -11.29 -26.33 -31.22
C HIS A 399 -12.35 -27.18 -31.94
N GLU A 400 -12.24 -28.51 -31.84
CA GLU A 400 -13.08 -29.48 -32.58
C GLU A 400 -12.99 -29.40 -34.12
N ASP A 401 -11.99 -28.70 -34.65
CA ASP A 401 -11.74 -28.51 -36.09
C ASP A 401 -10.98 -29.67 -36.76
N LEU A 402 -10.59 -30.68 -35.97
CA LEU A 402 -9.87 -31.87 -36.42
C LEU A 402 -10.36 -33.12 -35.67
N SER A 403 -10.72 -34.16 -36.43
CA SER A 403 -11.08 -35.46 -35.90
C SER A 403 -9.85 -36.36 -35.67
N LEU A 404 -10.00 -37.37 -34.82
CA LEU A 404 -8.92 -38.31 -34.53
C LEU A 404 -8.45 -39.08 -35.78
N GLU A 405 -9.36 -39.41 -36.70
CA GLU A 405 -9.00 -40.09 -37.95
C GLU A 405 -8.16 -39.19 -38.85
N GLU A 406 -8.53 -37.91 -38.97
CA GLU A 406 -7.78 -36.94 -39.77
C GLU A 406 -6.37 -36.70 -39.21
N ALA A 407 -6.21 -36.60 -37.89
CA ALA A 407 -4.89 -36.48 -37.28
C ALA A 407 -3.99 -37.70 -37.57
N ARG A 408 -4.56 -38.91 -37.57
CA ARG A 408 -3.84 -40.15 -37.93
C ARG A 408 -3.47 -40.18 -39.42
N THR A 409 -4.34 -39.66 -40.28
CA THR A 409 -4.05 -39.54 -41.72
C THR A 409 -2.92 -38.54 -41.96
N PHE A 410 -2.94 -37.39 -41.31
CA PHE A 410 -1.85 -36.41 -41.40
C PHE A 410 -0.51 -37.02 -40.97
N GLU A 411 -0.49 -37.71 -39.83
CA GLU A 411 0.71 -38.37 -39.34
C GLU A 411 1.28 -39.41 -40.34
N ALA A 412 0.42 -40.25 -40.92
CA ALA A 412 0.84 -41.24 -41.90
C ALA A 412 1.42 -40.58 -43.16
N GLU A 413 0.78 -39.52 -43.66
CA GLU A 413 1.21 -38.83 -44.88
C GLU A 413 2.48 -38.00 -44.65
N LYS A 414 2.66 -37.43 -43.45
CA LYS A 414 3.89 -36.73 -43.03
C LYS A 414 5.08 -37.67 -42.90
N GLN A 415 4.85 -38.92 -42.46
CA GLN A 415 5.90 -39.95 -42.43
C GLN A 415 6.31 -40.38 -43.84
N GLU A 416 5.39 -40.40 -44.80
CA GLU A 416 5.70 -40.69 -46.21
C GLU A 416 6.32 -39.47 -46.93
N THR A 417 5.90 -38.25 -46.54
CA THR A 417 6.34 -36.97 -47.13
C THR A 417 6.79 -35.99 -46.04
N PRO A 418 8.08 -35.99 -45.67
CA PRO A 418 8.58 -35.18 -44.55
C PRO A 418 8.39 -33.66 -44.70
N ASP A 419 8.37 -33.14 -45.93
CA ASP A 419 8.18 -31.70 -46.22
C ASP A 419 6.70 -31.25 -46.16
N LEU A 420 5.77 -32.15 -45.86
CA LEU A 420 4.34 -31.86 -45.81
C LEU A 420 4.01 -30.93 -44.62
N VAL A 421 3.50 -29.73 -44.87
CA VAL A 421 3.12 -28.79 -43.81
C VAL A 421 1.65 -28.97 -43.47
N PHE A 422 1.30 -29.04 -42.17
CA PHE A 422 -0.08 -29.29 -41.70
C PHE A 422 -1.12 -28.34 -42.33
N LYS A 423 -0.78 -27.06 -42.48
CA LYS A 423 -1.64 -26.03 -43.10
C LYS A 423 -1.96 -26.36 -44.56
N ASP A 424 -0.96 -26.75 -45.34
CA ASP A 424 -1.12 -27.06 -46.76
C ASP A 424 -1.89 -28.38 -46.93
N TRP A 425 -1.58 -29.36 -46.10
CA TRP A 425 -2.28 -30.64 -46.04
C TRP A 425 -3.77 -30.47 -45.74
N ARG A 426 -4.13 -29.72 -44.69
CA ARG A 426 -5.52 -29.45 -44.32
C ARG A 426 -6.27 -28.70 -45.43
N GLY A 427 -5.59 -27.78 -46.13
CA GLY A 427 -6.13 -27.04 -47.27
C GLY A 427 -6.59 -27.93 -48.43
N THR A 428 -5.98 -29.11 -48.61
CA THR A 428 -6.39 -30.05 -49.66
C THR A 428 -7.74 -30.72 -49.36
N PHE A 429 -8.07 -30.98 -48.09
CA PHE A 429 -9.37 -31.54 -47.69
C PHE A 429 -10.49 -30.51 -47.81
N ILE A 430 -10.21 -29.24 -47.46
CA ILE A 430 -11.16 -28.12 -47.59
C ILE A 430 -11.50 -27.88 -49.08
N GLN A 431 -10.54 -28.01 -49.99
CA GLN A 431 -10.80 -27.94 -51.44
C GLN A 431 -11.59 -29.16 -51.96
N THR A 432 -11.39 -30.34 -51.38
CA THR A 432 -12.06 -31.58 -51.84
C THR A 432 -13.51 -31.66 -51.34
N GLU A 433 -13.81 -31.15 -50.14
CA GLU A 433 -15.20 -30.98 -49.66
C GLU A 433 -15.96 -29.92 -50.45
N ALA A 434 -15.28 -28.86 -50.90
CA ALA A 434 -15.85 -27.82 -51.76
C ALA A 434 -16.19 -28.33 -53.18
N GLU A 435 -15.54 -29.40 -53.68
CA GLU A 435 -15.75 -29.92 -55.04
C GLU A 435 -16.75 -31.09 -55.16
N MET A 436 -17.22 -31.68 -54.05
CA MET A 436 -18.10 -32.87 -54.10
C MET A 436 -19.57 -32.67 -53.69
N SER A 437 -20.08 -31.44 -53.61
CA SER A 437 -21.53 -31.20 -53.46
C SER A 437 -22.08 -30.11 -54.39
N ILE A 438 -22.83 -30.56 -55.41
CA ILE A 438 -23.67 -29.72 -56.29
C ILE A 438 -25.10 -29.72 -55.72
N PRO A 439 -25.89 -28.63 -55.77
CA PRO A 439 -25.57 -27.23 -56.07
C PRO A 439 -25.84 -26.33 -54.84
N GLN A 440 -24.92 -25.44 -54.46
CA GLN A 440 -25.33 -24.36 -53.56
C GLN A 440 -26.26 -23.41 -54.32
N PRO A 441 -27.43 -23.06 -53.74
CA PRO A 441 -28.25 -21.98 -54.26
C PRO A 441 -27.39 -20.71 -54.20
N THR A 442 -27.48 -19.86 -55.22
CA THR A 442 -27.07 -18.45 -55.09
C THR A 442 -27.51 -17.95 -53.72
N PRO A 443 -26.63 -17.40 -52.87
CA PRO A 443 -27.01 -16.94 -51.55
C PRO A 443 -27.98 -15.78 -51.78
N ASN A 444 -29.26 -16.08 -51.65
CA ASN A 444 -30.37 -15.14 -51.72
C ASN A 444 -30.51 -14.42 -50.38
N ASN A 445 -29.48 -14.48 -49.53
CA ASN A 445 -29.44 -13.84 -48.23
C ASN A 445 -28.74 -12.49 -48.37
N PRO A 446 -29.49 -11.38 -48.39
CA PRO A 446 -28.94 -10.03 -48.58
C PRO A 446 -27.91 -9.65 -47.52
N ILE A 447 -27.97 -10.25 -46.33
CA ILE A 447 -27.08 -9.95 -45.20
C ILE A 447 -25.64 -10.41 -45.48
N ILE A 448 -25.45 -11.57 -46.10
CA ILE A 448 -24.10 -12.08 -46.42
C ILE A 448 -23.46 -11.24 -47.54
N GLN A 449 -24.27 -10.82 -48.54
CA GLN A 449 -23.79 -9.93 -49.59
C GLN A 449 -23.35 -8.58 -49.05
N GLU A 450 -24.16 -7.96 -48.18
CA GLU A 450 -23.80 -6.69 -47.54
C GLU A 450 -22.61 -6.83 -46.57
N ALA A 451 -22.49 -7.96 -45.87
CA ALA A 451 -21.34 -8.22 -45.00
C ALA A 451 -20.02 -8.37 -45.79
N LEU A 452 -20.04 -9.08 -46.93
CA LEU A 452 -18.88 -9.23 -47.81
C LEU A 452 -18.50 -7.94 -48.55
N GLU A 453 -19.46 -7.05 -48.82
CA GLU A 453 -19.17 -5.70 -49.35
C GLU A 453 -18.47 -4.82 -48.32
N ARG A 454 -18.83 -4.95 -47.03
CA ARG A 454 -18.33 -4.10 -45.94
C ARG A 454 -17.06 -4.61 -45.29
N PHE A 455 -16.88 -5.93 -45.24
CA PHE A 455 -15.69 -6.61 -44.73
C PHE A 455 -15.20 -7.62 -45.79
N PRO A 456 -14.53 -7.15 -46.86
CA PRO A 456 -14.02 -8.06 -47.88
C PRO A 456 -13.08 -9.10 -47.27
N LEU A 457 -13.05 -10.30 -47.85
CA LEU A 457 -12.07 -11.30 -47.48
C LEU A 457 -10.66 -10.71 -47.63
N ASP A 458 -9.76 -11.09 -46.72
CA ASP A 458 -8.42 -10.54 -46.51
C ASP A 458 -8.33 -9.10 -45.96
N SER A 459 -9.44 -8.45 -45.61
CA SER A 459 -9.41 -7.14 -44.92
C SER A 459 -9.02 -7.29 -43.44
N MET A 460 -8.34 -6.27 -42.90
CA MET A 460 -8.03 -6.20 -41.47
C MET A 460 -9.23 -5.64 -40.72
N VAL A 461 -9.60 -6.29 -39.62
CA VAL A 461 -10.69 -5.92 -38.72
C VAL A 461 -10.24 -6.08 -37.27
N THR A 462 -10.63 -5.14 -36.42
CA THR A 462 -10.41 -5.21 -34.98
C THR A 462 -11.59 -5.92 -34.33
N TYR A 463 -11.31 -6.97 -33.55
CA TYR A 463 -12.27 -7.69 -32.72
C TYR A 463 -11.75 -7.73 -31.28
N LYS A 464 -12.56 -7.27 -30.30
CA LYS A 464 -12.18 -7.18 -28.87
C LYS A 464 -10.83 -6.48 -28.61
N GLY A 465 -10.48 -5.49 -29.43
CA GLY A 465 -9.26 -4.69 -29.28
C GLY A 465 -7.97 -5.32 -29.85
N GLN A 466 -8.08 -6.41 -30.61
CA GLN A 466 -6.98 -7.02 -31.36
C GLN A 466 -7.29 -7.02 -32.86
N ASP A 467 -6.28 -6.87 -33.71
CA ASP A 467 -6.41 -6.81 -35.17
C ASP A 467 -6.28 -8.21 -35.78
N PHE A 468 -7.26 -8.58 -36.61
CA PHE A 468 -7.33 -9.85 -37.31
C PHE A 468 -7.65 -9.66 -38.79
N LYS A 469 -7.28 -10.65 -39.60
CA LYS A 469 -7.61 -10.72 -41.02
C LYS A 469 -8.87 -11.54 -41.24
N VAL A 470 -9.84 -11.04 -42.02
CA VAL A 470 -11.08 -11.77 -42.34
C VAL A 470 -10.80 -12.88 -43.35
N ILE A 471 -11.11 -14.13 -42.99
CA ILE A 471 -10.82 -15.31 -43.80
C ILE A 471 -12.06 -15.86 -44.50
N ALA A 472 -13.23 -15.84 -43.85
CA ALA A 472 -14.49 -16.33 -44.42
C ALA A 472 -15.70 -15.58 -43.85
N ILE A 473 -16.74 -15.41 -44.68
CA ILE A 473 -18.10 -14.97 -44.27
C ILE A 473 -19.10 -15.85 -45.03
N GLU A 474 -19.79 -16.75 -44.33
CA GLU A 474 -20.65 -17.75 -44.96
C GLU A 474 -21.88 -18.10 -44.11
N GLU A 475 -22.87 -18.76 -44.71
CA GLU A 475 -24.08 -19.19 -44.02
C GLU A 475 -23.76 -20.43 -43.17
N SER A 476 -23.92 -20.36 -41.85
CA SER A 476 -23.50 -21.43 -40.92
C SER A 476 -24.35 -22.70 -41.04
N GLY A 477 -25.50 -22.65 -41.73
CA GLY A 477 -26.44 -23.78 -41.86
C GLY A 477 -27.20 -24.15 -40.58
N VAL A 478 -26.96 -23.45 -39.47
CA VAL A 478 -27.57 -23.70 -38.15
C VAL A 478 -28.29 -22.43 -37.67
N ASN A 479 -29.60 -22.51 -37.45
CA ASN A 479 -30.42 -21.42 -36.88
C ASN A 479 -30.25 -20.04 -37.56
N ASP A 480 -30.13 -20.00 -38.88
CA ASP A 480 -29.96 -18.78 -39.69
C ASP A 480 -28.77 -17.89 -39.25
N LEU A 481 -27.74 -18.48 -38.65
CA LEU A 481 -26.50 -17.80 -38.26
C LEU A 481 -25.53 -17.68 -39.44
N ILE A 482 -24.74 -16.61 -39.44
CA ILE A 482 -23.66 -16.30 -40.38
C ILE A 482 -22.34 -16.54 -39.63
N ARG A 483 -21.48 -17.37 -40.21
CA ARG A 483 -20.16 -17.72 -39.69
C ARG A 483 -19.13 -16.75 -40.25
N ILE A 484 -18.30 -16.16 -39.37
CA ILE A 484 -17.18 -15.28 -39.75
C ILE A 484 -15.89 -15.76 -39.09
N GLU A 485 -14.84 -15.96 -39.87
CA GLU A 485 -13.55 -16.48 -39.40
C GLU A 485 -12.46 -15.41 -39.50
N LEU A 486 -11.69 -15.22 -38.42
CA LEU A 486 -10.65 -14.20 -38.28
C LEU A 486 -9.27 -14.82 -37.97
N GLN A 487 -8.18 -14.28 -38.50
CA GLN A 487 -6.82 -14.81 -38.33
C GLN A 487 -5.80 -13.76 -37.86
N ASN A 488 -4.95 -14.10 -36.89
CA ASN A 488 -3.85 -13.24 -36.39
C ASN A 488 -2.49 -13.57 -37.05
N ASP A 489 -1.57 -12.59 -37.13
CA ASP A 489 -0.26 -12.69 -37.82
C ASP A 489 0.93 -13.06 -36.90
N PHE A 490 0.74 -13.20 -35.57
CA PHE A 490 1.84 -13.51 -34.64
C PHE A 490 2.13 -15.02 -34.53
N THR A 491 3.40 -15.39 -34.71
CA THR A 491 3.83 -16.78 -35.00
C THR A 491 4.30 -17.59 -33.78
N ASP A 492 4.21 -17.09 -32.53
CA ASP A 492 4.85 -17.76 -31.38
C ASP A 492 3.97 -18.04 -30.15
N LEU A 493 2.64 -17.86 -30.25
CA LEU A 493 1.69 -18.23 -29.19
C LEU A 493 0.47 -18.90 -29.81
N ILE A 494 0.09 -20.08 -29.29
CA ILE A 494 -1.17 -20.76 -29.64
C ILE A 494 -2.31 -20.01 -28.92
N GLU A 495 -2.66 -18.82 -29.40
CA GLU A 495 -3.90 -18.13 -29.05
C GLU A 495 -4.95 -18.39 -30.14
N GLN A 496 -6.18 -18.68 -29.71
CA GLN A 496 -7.31 -19.07 -30.57
C GLN A 496 -7.68 -17.96 -31.57
N ASN A 497 -7.67 -18.29 -32.86
CA ASN A 497 -8.22 -17.44 -33.93
C ASN A 497 -9.76 -17.39 -33.78
N PRO A 498 -10.38 -16.21 -33.60
CA PRO A 498 -11.81 -16.13 -33.30
C PRO A 498 -12.71 -16.49 -34.49
N VAL A 499 -13.68 -17.39 -34.25
CA VAL A 499 -14.78 -17.73 -35.16
C VAL A 499 -16.09 -17.22 -34.56
N LEU A 500 -16.80 -16.35 -35.29
CA LEU A 500 -18.02 -15.69 -34.85
C LEU A 500 -19.24 -16.30 -35.53
N PHE A 501 -20.34 -16.46 -34.80
CA PHE A 501 -21.64 -16.87 -35.32
C PHE A 501 -22.67 -15.80 -35.00
N LEU A 502 -23.10 -15.03 -36.00
CA LEU A 502 -23.90 -13.82 -35.84
C LEU A 502 -25.14 -13.87 -36.74
N ARG A 503 -26.27 -13.34 -36.31
CA ARG A 503 -27.56 -13.50 -37.03
C ARG A 503 -27.87 -12.34 -37.95
N THR A 504 -27.40 -11.14 -37.62
CA THR A 504 -27.81 -9.91 -38.29
C THR A 504 -26.59 -9.10 -38.74
N LEU A 505 -26.76 -8.26 -39.75
CA LEU A 505 -25.69 -7.37 -40.22
C LEU A 505 -25.22 -6.44 -39.09
N ASP A 506 -26.15 -5.95 -38.27
CA ASP A 506 -25.86 -5.08 -37.13
C ASP A 506 -24.95 -5.78 -36.12
N GLU A 507 -25.22 -7.05 -35.78
CA GLU A 507 -24.36 -7.86 -34.91
C GLU A 507 -22.96 -8.02 -35.49
N ILE A 508 -22.84 -8.24 -36.81
CA ILE A 508 -21.56 -8.35 -37.52
C ILE A 508 -20.78 -7.03 -37.43
N THR A 509 -21.42 -5.90 -37.69
CA THR A 509 -20.79 -4.58 -37.63
C THR A 509 -20.49 -4.10 -36.22
N GLN A 510 -21.21 -4.58 -35.20
CA GLN A 510 -20.90 -4.30 -33.79
C GLN A 510 -19.74 -5.16 -33.28
N ALA A 511 -19.56 -6.36 -33.84
CA ALA A 511 -18.48 -7.26 -33.49
C ALA A 511 -17.16 -6.86 -34.16
N LEU A 512 -17.18 -6.51 -35.46
CA LEU A 512 -15.99 -6.27 -36.28
C LEU A 512 -15.85 -4.79 -36.68
N TYR A 513 -14.68 -4.21 -36.40
CA TYR A 513 -14.38 -2.82 -36.74
C TYR A 513 -13.30 -2.76 -37.81
N VAL A 514 -13.55 -2.13 -38.96
CA VAL A 514 -12.47 -1.88 -39.93
C VAL A 514 -11.59 -0.75 -39.39
N PRO A 515 -10.25 -0.89 -39.31
CA PRO A 515 -9.37 0.22 -38.97
C PRO A 515 -9.44 1.25 -40.11
N SER A 516 -10.27 2.27 -39.93
CA SER A 516 -10.34 3.42 -40.80
C SER A 516 -10.38 4.70 -39.98
N VAL A 517 -9.70 5.69 -40.54
CA VAL A 517 -9.34 7.00 -39.98
C VAL A 517 -10.55 7.71 -39.37
N GLU A 518 -10.30 8.34 -38.22
CA GLU A 518 -11.21 9.10 -37.33
C GLU A 518 -12.53 9.61 -37.95
N GLU A 519 -13.64 9.24 -37.32
CA GLU A 519 -14.71 10.18 -36.95
C GLU A 519 -15.58 9.57 -35.83
N LYS A 520 -15.87 10.40 -34.80
CA LYS A 520 -16.75 10.10 -33.67
C LYS A 520 -18.22 10.28 -34.08
N GLU A 521 -19.08 9.35 -33.69
CA GLU A 521 -20.49 9.63 -33.38
C GLU A 521 -21.00 8.66 -32.29
N GLU A 522 -21.68 9.23 -31.28
CA GLU A 522 -22.35 8.55 -30.17
C GLU A 522 -23.80 8.18 -30.54
N MET A 523 -24.27 7.02 -30.07
CA MET A 523 -25.69 6.78 -29.80
C MET A 523 -25.84 6.03 -28.47
N GLU A 524 -26.63 6.62 -27.57
CA GLU A 524 -27.04 6.16 -26.24
C GLU A 524 -28.52 5.72 -26.35
N GLN A 525 -28.94 4.53 -25.87
CA GLN A 525 -29.71 4.26 -24.63
C GLN A 525 -30.49 2.95 -24.89
N THR A 526 -30.85 2.04 -23.97
CA THR A 526 -30.74 1.86 -22.52
C THR A 526 -31.27 0.45 -22.22
N SER A 527 -30.67 -0.24 -21.26
CA SER A 527 -31.37 -1.13 -20.33
C SER A 527 -30.65 -1.07 -18.97
N GLN A 528 -31.34 -0.49 -17.97
CA GLN A 528 -30.89 -0.36 -16.58
C GLN A 528 -31.57 -1.42 -15.69
N GLU A 529 -30.85 -1.88 -14.66
CA GLU A 529 -31.21 -1.89 -13.22
C GLU A 529 -29.89 -2.12 -12.40
N LEU A 530 -29.31 -1.09 -11.75
CA LEU A 530 -29.36 -0.66 -10.30
C LEU A 530 -28.37 -1.42 -9.36
N ASP A 531 -27.56 -0.85 -8.44
CA ASP A 531 -27.18 0.53 -8.01
C ASP A 531 -26.01 0.42 -6.98
N LEU A 532 -25.18 1.46 -6.70
CA LEU A 532 -25.40 2.37 -5.55
C LEU A 532 -24.83 3.81 -5.77
N PHE A 533 -25.61 4.59 -6.53
CA PHE A 533 -25.92 6.04 -6.48
C PHE A 533 -25.05 7.09 -7.22
N SER A 534 -25.28 7.09 -8.53
CA SER A 534 -25.48 8.17 -9.53
C SER A 534 -26.40 9.36 -9.12
N PHE A 535 -26.64 10.49 -9.82
CA PHE A 535 -26.11 11.29 -10.97
C PHE A 535 -26.89 12.65 -11.02
N MET A 536 -26.44 13.59 -11.87
CA MET A 536 -27.17 14.57 -12.76
C MET A 536 -26.84 16.08 -12.50
N ASP A 537 -26.71 17.02 -13.46
CA ASP A 537 -27.34 17.24 -14.78
C ASP A 537 -26.41 17.96 -15.80
N MET A 538 -26.79 17.88 -17.09
CA MET A 538 -26.16 18.45 -18.31
C MET A 538 -26.77 19.80 -18.77
N GLU A 539 -26.12 20.52 -19.71
CA GLU A 539 -26.70 20.94 -21.03
C GLU A 539 -25.75 21.78 -21.93
N GLU A 540 -26.10 21.88 -23.22
CA GLU A 540 -25.36 22.17 -24.47
C GLU A 540 -25.18 23.65 -24.92
N GLN A 541 -24.31 23.95 -25.91
CA GLN A 541 -24.64 24.45 -27.29
C GLN A 541 -23.44 24.95 -28.16
N LYS A 542 -23.67 25.07 -29.49
CA LYS A 542 -22.82 24.86 -30.69
C LYS A 542 -22.23 26.09 -31.46
N GLU A 543 -21.15 25.82 -32.25
CA GLU A 543 -20.75 26.26 -33.64
C GLU A 543 -20.33 27.73 -34.00
N PRO A 544 -19.65 28.04 -35.16
CA PRO A 544 -18.73 27.27 -36.05
C PRO A 544 -17.49 28.04 -36.67
N VAL A 545 -16.46 27.25 -37.04
CA VAL A 545 -15.56 27.15 -38.24
C VAL A 545 -15.15 28.37 -39.13
N SER A 546 -13.82 28.51 -39.39
CA SER A 546 -13.24 28.70 -40.76
C SER A 546 -11.73 28.41 -40.87
N GLN A 547 -11.36 27.92 -42.06
CA GLN A 547 -10.16 27.18 -42.51
C GLN A 547 -8.96 28.04 -42.97
N VAL A 548 -7.79 27.39 -43.17
CA VAL A 548 -6.88 27.38 -44.38
C VAL A 548 -5.49 26.83 -43.95
N MET A 549 -5.06 25.59 -44.31
CA MET A 549 -4.24 25.15 -45.48
C MET A 549 -2.92 25.95 -45.69
N MET A 550 -1.70 25.46 -45.99
CA MET A 550 -1.16 24.31 -46.75
C MET A 550 0.39 24.27 -46.52
N THR A 551 1.04 23.10 -46.32
CA THR A 551 1.92 22.34 -47.26
C THR A 551 3.41 22.33 -46.94
N ALA A 552 4.02 21.17 -47.23
CA ALA A 552 5.35 20.71 -46.86
C ALA A 552 6.43 20.86 -47.96
N LYS A 553 7.65 20.45 -47.56
CA LYS A 553 8.69 19.69 -48.30
C LYS A 553 9.97 20.44 -48.79
N PRO A 554 11.12 19.73 -49.02
CA PRO A 554 12.37 19.83 -48.23
C PRO A 554 13.63 20.08 -49.12
N VAL A 555 14.87 19.82 -48.61
CA VAL A 555 16.02 19.10 -49.27
C VAL A 555 17.45 19.53 -48.77
N ASN A 556 18.21 18.51 -48.33
CA ASN A 556 19.65 18.13 -48.36
C ASN A 556 20.85 19.07 -48.75
N ALA A 557 21.97 18.82 -48.02
CA ALA A 557 23.39 18.51 -48.45
C ALA A 557 24.26 19.61 -49.14
N ILE A 558 25.61 19.72 -49.09
CA ILE A 558 26.80 18.89 -48.70
C ILE A 558 28.11 19.77 -48.80
N GLU A 559 29.26 19.34 -48.20
CA GLU A 559 30.72 19.63 -48.52
C GLU A 559 31.35 21.05 -48.37
N GLU A 560 32.66 21.31 -48.19
CA GLU A 560 33.91 20.66 -47.71
C GLU A 560 35.06 21.75 -47.63
N LYS A 561 36.00 21.59 -46.68
CA LYS A 561 37.49 21.87 -46.64
C LYS A 561 38.20 23.26 -46.85
N VAL A 562 38.89 23.70 -45.76
CA VAL A 562 40.29 24.18 -45.45
C VAL A 562 41.16 24.95 -46.49
N PRO A 563 42.00 25.95 -46.11
CA PRO A 563 43.44 25.70 -45.79
C PRO A 563 44.12 26.59 -44.68
N GLU A 564 45.33 26.15 -44.29
CA GLU A 564 46.26 26.50 -43.19
C GLU A 564 47.11 27.80 -43.28
N SER A 565 47.70 28.24 -42.14
CA SER A 565 49.12 28.67 -41.93
C SER A 565 49.40 28.88 -40.41
N ILE A 566 50.25 28.08 -39.71
CA ILE A 566 51.73 28.17 -39.41
C ILE A 566 52.08 29.41 -38.53
N GLU A 567 52.75 29.41 -37.35
CA GLU A 567 53.58 28.46 -36.55
C GLU A 567 53.84 29.00 -35.09
N MET A 568 54.10 28.08 -34.14
CA MET A 568 54.99 28.11 -32.92
C MET A 568 54.75 29.14 -31.78
N GLU A 569 54.86 28.89 -30.47
CA GLU A 569 55.22 27.74 -29.59
C GLU A 569 54.83 28.16 -28.15
N THR A 570 54.45 27.20 -27.30
CA THR A 570 54.80 26.99 -25.85
C THR A 570 53.63 26.42 -25.05
N ASP A 571 53.85 25.23 -24.50
CA ASP A 571 52.95 24.44 -23.65
C ASP A 571 52.37 25.21 -22.46
N SER A 572 51.05 25.11 -22.30
CA SER A 572 50.36 25.06 -21.01
C SER A 572 49.00 24.40 -21.25
N GLU A 573 48.74 23.32 -20.52
CA GLU A 573 47.53 22.49 -20.60
C GLU A 573 46.25 23.34 -20.58
N VAL A 574 45.49 23.31 -21.68
CA VAL A 574 44.18 23.95 -21.80
C VAL A 574 43.14 22.86 -21.59
N ALA A 575 42.43 22.91 -20.47
CA ALA A 575 41.16 22.23 -20.31
C ALA A 575 40.19 22.80 -21.36
N ASP A 576 39.53 21.93 -22.13
CA ASP A 576 38.53 22.30 -23.11
C ASP A 576 37.47 23.22 -22.47
N VAL A 577 37.49 24.49 -22.86
CA VAL A 577 36.42 25.44 -22.55
C VAL A 577 35.27 25.11 -23.50
N VAL A 578 34.36 24.26 -23.04
CA VAL A 578 33.02 24.15 -23.63
C VAL A 578 32.34 25.51 -23.43
N GLU A 579 31.97 26.19 -24.53
CA GLU A 579 31.11 27.38 -24.46
C GLU A 579 29.83 27.04 -23.71
N THR A 580 29.75 27.44 -22.44
CA THR A 580 28.54 27.27 -21.62
C THR A 580 27.47 28.21 -22.16
N ILE A 581 26.45 27.65 -22.81
CA ILE A 581 25.20 28.35 -23.09
C ILE A 581 24.70 28.91 -21.74
N PRO A 582 24.40 30.21 -21.62
CA PRO A 582 23.90 30.76 -20.37
C PRO A 582 22.62 30.01 -19.96
N THR A 583 22.60 29.50 -18.74
CA THR A 583 21.50 28.70 -18.19
C THR A 583 20.29 29.58 -17.92
N VAL A 584 19.23 29.40 -18.70
CA VAL A 584 17.98 30.17 -18.61
C VAL A 584 16.95 29.35 -17.82
N ASP A 585 16.23 30.00 -16.90
CA ASP A 585 15.11 29.37 -16.21
C ASP A 585 13.89 29.23 -17.14
N PHE A 586 13.16 28.13 -17.00
CA PHE A 586 11.92 27.89 -17.72
C PHE A 586 10.79 28.77 -17.19
N HIS A 587 9.99 29.31 -18.11
CA HIS A 587 8.78 30.08 -17.81
C HIS A 587 7.65 29.63 -18.70
N PHE A 588 6.43 29.57 -18.14
CA PHE A 588 5.26 29.21 -18.92
C PHE A 588 4.95 30.25 -20.01
N PRO A 589 4.55 29.81 -21.22
CA PRO A 589 4.04 30.72 -22.25
C PRO A 589 2.76 31.42 -21.79
N GLU A 590 2.47 32.62 -22.31
CA GLU A 590 1.26 33.37 -21.94
C GLU A 590 -0.01 32.54 -22.20
N ASP A 591 -0.06 31.89 -23.35
CA ASP A 591 -1.10 30.93 -23.69
C ASP A 591 -0.72 29.52 -23.23
N LEU A 592 -1.57 28.96 -22.37
CA LEU A 592 -1.44 27.60 -21.81
C LEU A 592 -2.43 26.61 -22.43
N THR A 593 -3.22 27.06 -23.41
CA THR A 593 -4.17 26.22 -24.13
C THR A 593 -3.41 25.05 -24.74
N ASP A 594 -3.82 23.84 -24.36
CA ASP A 594 -3.23 22.58 -24.82
C ASP A 594 -1.74 22.37 -24.50
N PHE A 595 -1.20 23.07 -23.49
CA PHE A 595 0.18 22.87 -23.06
C PHE A 595 0.43 21.48 -22.47
N TYR A 596 -0.52 21.00 -21.63
CA TYR A 596 -0.42 19.70 -20.98
C TYR A 596 -1.12 18.59 -21.77
N PRO A 597 -0.61 17.35 -21.72
CA PRO A 597 -1.27 16.20 -22.32
C PRO A 597 -2.67 15.96 -21.71
N LYS A 598 -3.65 15.67 -22.58
CA LYS A 598 -5.07 15.55 -22.20
C LYS A 598 -5.44 14.13 -21.78
N THR A 599 -5.03 13.13 -22.55
CA THR A 599 -5.43 11.74 -22.28
C THR A 599 -4.48 11.07 -21.29
N ALA A 600 -4.94 10.03 -20.59
CA ALA A 600 -4.10 9.26 -19.68
C ALA A 600 -2.88 8.66 -20.39
N ARG A 601 -3.05 8.22 -21.64
CA ARG A 601 -1.96 7.67 -22.46
C ARG A 601 -0.91 8.72 -22.79
N ASP A 602 -1.32 9.89 -23.29
CA ASP A 602 -0.39 10.98 -23.62
C ASP A 602 0.40 11.42 -22.38
N LYS A 603 -0.24 11.46 -21.21
CA LYS A 603 0.40 11.79 -19.93
C LYS A 603 1.48 10.76 -19.56
N VAL A 604 1.18 9.47 -19.68
CA VAL A 604 2.15 8.38 -19.44
C VAL A 604 3.34 8.48 -20.39
N GLU A 605 3.09 8.61 -21.69
CA GLU A 605 4.13 8.70 -22.72
C GLU A 605 5.02 9.94 -22.52
N THR A 606 4.41 11.08 -22.19
CA THR A 606 5.13 12.33 -21.89
C THR A 606 5.97 12.21 -20.62
N ASN A 607 5.44 11.60 -19.57
CA ASN A 607 6.18 11.39 -18.33
C ASN A 607 7.43 10.51 -18.57
N ILE A 608 7.29 9.40 -19.29
CA ILE A 608 8.41 8.52 -19.62
C ILE A 608 9.44 9.24 -20.48
N ALA A 609 9.00 10.03 -21.46
CA ALA A 609 9.90 10.82 -22.29
C ALA A 609 10.69 11.86 -21.46
N ALA A 610 10.04 12.54 -20.51
CA ALA A 610 10.71 13.48 -19.61
C ALA A 610 11.74 12.77 -18.71
N ILE A 611 11.40 11.61 -18.14
CA ILE A 611 12.32 10.82 -17.29
C ILE A 611 13.52 10.34 -18.10
N ARG A 612 13.30 9.83 -19.32
CA ARG A 612 14.39 9.42 -20.22
C ARG A 612 15.33 10.58 -20.52
N LEU A 613 14.76 11.76 -20.77
CA LEU A 613 15.54 12.98 -21.00
C LEU A 613 16.37 13.36 -19.77
N VAL A 614 15.80 13.34 -18.56
CA VAL A 614 16.56 13.60 -17.31
C VAL A 614 17.73 12.63 -17.19
N LYS A 615 17.50 11.32 -17.37
CA LYS A 615 18.57 10.31 -17.31
C LYS A 615 19.67 10.56 -18.35
N THR A 616 19.31 11.05 -19.52
CA THR A 616 20.27 11.44 -20.57
C THR A 616 21.08 12.66 -20.14
N LEU A 617 20.42 13.70 -19.62
CA LEU A 617 21.08 14.93 -19.15
C LEU A 617 22.03 14.67 -17.98
N GLU A 618 21.64 13.79 -17.04
CA GLU A 618 22.47 13.36 -15.93
C GLU A 618 23.74 12.64 -16.42
N ALA A 619 23.59 11.71 -17.38
CA ALA A 619 24.71 10.99 -17.98
C ALA A 619 25.64 11.89 -18.82
N GLU A 620 25.08 12.89 -19.50
CA GLU A 620 25.83 13.86 -20.29
C GLU A 620 26.42 15.00 -19.45
N HIS A 621 26.10 15.07 -18.16
CA HIS A 621 26.52 16.13 -17.23
C HIS A 621 26.27 17.55 -17.77
N ARG A 622 25.14 17.77 -18.43
CA ARG A 622 24.78 19.07 -19.01
C ARG A 622 23.39 19.53 -18.59
N GLN A 623 23.12 20.81 -18.80
CA GLN A 623 21.80 21.39 -18.60
C GLN A 623 20.87 21.17 -19.80
N ALA A 624 19.57 21.17 -19.53
CA ALA A 624 18.53 21.09 -20.55
C ALA A 624 18.54 22.36 -21.41
N THR A 625 18.40 22.17 -22.73
CA THR A 625 18.14 23.27 -23.67
C THR A 625 16.70 23.80 -23.53
N PRO A 626 16.36 24.99 -24.05
CA PRO A 626 15.00 25.52 -23.95
C PRO A 626 13.90 24.60 -24.51
N SER A 627 14.18 23.88 -25.60
CA SER A 627 13.24 22.89 -26.16
C SER A 627 13.10 21.64 -25.27
N GLU A 628 14.18 21.21 -24.64
CA GLU A 628 14.17 20.09 -23.68
C GLU A 628 13.45 20.49 -22.38
N GLN A 629 13.64 21.72 -21.91
CA GLN A 629 12.90 22.27 -20.77
C GLN A 629 11.39 22.27 -21.03
N GLU A 630 10.93 22.54 -22.25
CA GLU A 630 9.50 22.47 -22.57
C GLU A 630 8.93 21.04 -22.41
N LEU A 631 9.69 20.00 -22.79
CA LEU A 631 9.28 18.61 -22.54
C LEU A 631 9.26 18.29 -21.05
N LEU A 632 10.29 18.71 -20.31
CA LEU A 632 10.38 18.52 -18.87
C LEU A 632 9.24 19.21 -18.11
N ALA A 633 8.84 20.41 -18.54
CA ALA A 633 7.73 21.17 -17.97
C ALA A 633 6.35 20.54 -18.21
N LYS A 634 6.23 19.60 -19.16
CA LYS A 634 5.00 18.84 -19.42
C LYS A 634 4.87 17.58 -18.57
N TYR A 635 5.86 17.28 -17.71
CA TYR A 635 5.75 16.23 -16.71
C TYR A 635 4.63 16.54 -15.71
N VAL A 636 3.65 15.63 -15.59
CA VAL A 636 2.46 15.80 -14.72
C VAL A 636 2.46 14.83 -13.55
N GLY A 637 3.55 14.08 -13.36
CA GLY A 637 3.66 13.02 -12.36
C GLY A 637 2.63 11.91 -12.51
N TRP A 638 2.54 11.08 -11.48
CA TRP A 638 1.82 9.81 -11.56
C TRP A 638 0.46 9.80 -10.87
N GLY A 639 0.04 10.87 -10.18
CA GLY A 639 -1.10 10.83 -9.25
C GLY A 639 -2.40 10.26 -9.83
N GLY A 640 -3.04 10.98 -10.75
CA GLY A 640 -4.26 10.49 -11.44
C GLY A 640 -4.05 9.29 -12.37
N LEU A 641 -2.80 8.84 -12.56
CA LEU A 641 -2.43 7.69 -13.40
C LEU A 641 -2.11 6.44 -12.57
N ALA A 642 -1.91 6.58 -11.26
CA ALA A 642 -1.26 5.57 -10.43
C ALA A 642 -2.00 4.23 -10.42
N ASN A 643 -3.32 4.26 -10.30
CA ASN A 643 -4.15 3.07 -10.24
C ASN A 643 -4.11 2.26 -11.54
N ASP A 644 -3.96 2.91 -12.70
CA ASP A 644 -3.84 2.23 -14.00
C ASP A 644 -2.38 1.86 -14.31
N PHE A 645 -1.43 2.74 -13.96
CA PHE A 645 -0.04 2.66 -14.38
C PHE A 645 0.89 1.92 -13.40
N PHE A 646 0.60 1.84 -12.10
CA PHE A 646 1.42 1.08 -11.14
C PHE A 646 0.77 -0.25 -10.70
N ASP A 647 -0.38 -0.58 -11.28
CA ASP A 647 -1.02 -1.89 -11.18
C ASP A 647 -0.39 -2.85 -12.19
N ASP A 648 0.42 -3.79 -11.72
CA ASP A 648 1.12 -4.77 -12.55
C ASP A 648 0.15 -5.74 -13.25
N TYR A 649 -1.10 -5.89 -12.76
CA TYR A 649 -2.14 -6.73 -13.37
C TYR A 649 -2.90 -6.03 -14.50
N ASN A 650 -2.76 -4.71 -14.65
CA ASN A 650 -3.46 -3.94 -15.67
C ASN A 650 -2.66 -3.93 -16.99
N PRO A 651 -3.10 -4.60 -18.07
CA PRO A 651 -2.31 -4.72 -19.30
C PRO A 651 -2.17 -3.40 -20.08
N LYS A 652 -3.01 -2.39 -19.79
CA LYS A 652 -3.18 -1.14 -20.54
C LYS A 652 -1.90 -0.33 -20.76
N PHE A 653 -0.97 -0.37 -19.80
CA PHE A 653 0.31 0.35 -19.84
C PHE A 653 1.52 -0.56 -19.58
N SER A 654 1.39 -1.87 -19.86
CA SER A 654 2.43 -2.86 -19.55
C SER A 654 3.78 -2.54 -20.21
N LYS A 655 3.76 -2.12 -21.48
CA LYS A 655 4.96 -1.74 -22.23
C LYS A 655 5.64 -0.51 -21.63
N GLU A 656 4.86 0.53 -21.39
CA GLU A 656 5.31 1.80 -20.82
C GLU A 656 5.84 1.62 -19.38
N ARG A 657 5.20 0.74 -18.58
CA ARG A 657 5.64 0.39 -17.23
C ARG A 657 6.96 -0.37 -17.23
N ASN A 658 7.14 -1.34 -18.13
CA ASN A 658 8.40 -2.07 -18.29
C ASN A 658 9.53 -1.15 -18.76
N GLU A 659 9.22 -0.23 -19.68
CA GLU A 659 10.17 0.79 -20.09
C GLU A 659 10.61 1.66 -18.90
N LEU A 660 9.67 2.12 -18.08
CA LEU A 660 10.00 2.92 -16.90
C LEU A 660 10.90 2.14 -15.92
N LYS A 661 10.57 0.88 -15.61
CA LYS A 661 11.39 0.01 -14.74
C LYS A 661 12.82 -0.15 -15.24
N ASN A 662 13.05 -0.11 -16.56
CA ASN A 662 14.38 -0.18 -17.14
C ASN A 662 15.12 1.18 -17.16
N LEU A 663 14.40 2.29 -17.10
CA LEU A 663 14.97 3.64 -17.13
C LEU A 663 15.43 4.14 -15.77
N VAL A 664 14.79 3.71 -14.68
CA VAL A 664 15.05 4.19 -13.33
C VAL A 664 15.51 3.06 -12.41
N THR A 665 16.12 3.41 -11.28
CA THR A 665 16.46 2.43 -10.23
C THR A 665 15.21 1.94 -9.50
N ASP A 666 15.28 0.77 -8.85
CA ASP A 666 14.16 0.24 -8.05
C ASP A 666 13.71 1.22 -6.95
N LYS A 667 14.67 1.94 -6.36
CA LYS A 667 14.39 2.98 -5.38
C LYS A 667 13.59 4.13 -6.00
N GLU A 668 14.03 4.66 -7.13
CA GLU A 668 13.31 5.73 -7.84
C GLU A 668 11.92 5.27 -8.31
N TYR A 669 11.78 4.02 -8.77
CA TYR A 669 10.49 3.44 -9.11
C TYR A 669 9.54 3.37 -7.91
N SER A 670 10.04 2.91 -6.77
CA SER A 670 9.29 2.87 -5.51
C SER A 670 8.93 4.28 -5.01
N ASP A 671 9.88 5.21 -5.05
CA ASP A 671 9.68 6.60 -4.62
C ASP A 671 8.62 7.28 -5.51
N MET A 672 8.63 7.08 -6.83
CA MET A 672 7.60 7.56 -7.76
C MET A 672 6.22 6.92 -7.50
N LYS A 673 6.18 5.62 -7.19
CA LYS A 673 4.94 4.92 -6.84
C LYS A 673 4.36 5.47 -5.54
N GLN A 674 5.19 5.74 -4.53
CA GLN A 674 4.76 6.32 -3.26
C GLN A 674 4.35 7.80 -3.41
N SER A 675 5.09 8.58 -4.19
CA SER A 675 4.80 10.00 -4.43
C SER A 675 3.50 10.19 -5.21
N SER A 676 3.08 9.20 -6.00
CA SER A 676 1.79 9.21 -6.71
C SER A 676 0.57 9.45 -5.81
N LEU A 677 0.64 9.13 -4.52
CA LEU A 677 -0.45 9.39 -3.56
C LEU A 677 -0.62 10.88 -3.21
N THR A 678 0.40 11.71 -3.47
CA THR A 678 0.49 13.10 -2.99
C THR A 678 0.94 14.13 -4.03
N ALA A 679 1.53 13.69 -5.15
CA ALA A 679 2.08 14.56 -6.20
C ALA A 679 1.00 15.01 -7.20
N TYR A 680 0.32 16.10 -6.86
CA TYR A 680 -0.65 16.77 -7.73
C TYR A 680 -0.12 18.14 -8.16
N TYR A 681 -0.01 18.35 -9.47
CA TYR A 681 0.52 19.57 -10.06
C TYR A 681 -0.54 20.67 -10.11
N THR A 682 -0.14 21.85 -9.64
CA THR A 682 -1.00 23.04 -9.60
C THR A 682 -1.12 23.67 -10.98
N ASN A 683 -2.35 24.04 -11.35
CA ASN A 683 -2.63 24.71 -12.62
C ASN A 683 -1.93 26.07 -12.69
N PRO A 684 -1.06 26.33 -13.68
CA PRO A 684 -0.35 27.61 -13.78
C PRO A 684 -1.27 28.82 -13.91
N ALA A 685 -2.50 28.66 -14.43
CA ALA A 685 -3.50 29.73 -14.45
C ALA A 685 -3.94 30.14 -13.04
N LEU A 686 -4.10 29.19 -12.12
CA LEU A 686 -4.39 29.47 -10.70
C LEU A 686 -3.18 30.11 -10.00
N ILE A 687 -1.97 29.61 -10.29
CA ILE A 687 -0.73 30.17 -9.73
C ILE A 687 -0.55 31.64 -10.15
N ARG A 688 -0.85 31.99 -11.41
CA ARG A 688 -0.82 33.39 -11.87
C ARG A 688 -1.74 34.28 -11.05
N GLN A 689 -2.94 33.81 -10.68
CA GLN A 689 -3.85 34.58 -9.82
C GLN A 689 -3.28 34.80 -8.40
N ILE A 690 -2.51 33.84 -7.86
CA ILE A 690 -1.79 34.03 -6.60
C ILE A 690 -0.72 35.11 -6.75
N TRP A 691 0.11 35.05 -7.79
CA TRP A 691 1.13 36.06 -8.05
C TRP A 691 0.53 37.45 -8.26
N ASP A 692 -0.53 37.56 -9.05
CA ASP A 692 -1.27 38.81 -9.29
C ASP A 692 -1.83 39.37 -7.98
N LYS A 693 -2.27 38.53 -7.04
CA LYS A 693 -2.70 38.96 -5.71
C LYS A 693 -1.53 39.46 -4.87
N LEU A 694 -0.43 38.71 -4.79
CA LEU A 694 0.77 39.10 -4.05
C LEU A 694 1.35 40.42 -4.55
N GLU A 695 1.41 40.63 -5.87
CA GLU A 695 1.89 41.87 -6.47
C GLU A 695 0.97 43.06 -6.14
N ARG A 696 -0.36 42.89 -6.25
CA ARG A 696 -1.35 43.92 -5.87
C ARG A 696 -1.28 44.27 -4.39
N ASP A 697 -0.95 43.31 -3.56
CA ASP A 697 -0.73 43.48 -2.11
C ASP A 697 0.61 44.16 -1.78
N GLY A 698 1.44 44.41 -2.79
CA GLY A 698 2.68 45.16 -2.64
C GLY A 698 3.94 44.32 -2.47
N PHE A 699 3.89 43.00 -2.72
CA PHE A 699 5.09 42.17 -2.80
C PHE A 699 5.95 42.59 -3.99
N LYS A 700 7.26 42.79 -3.78
CA LYS A 700 8.18 43.39 -4.78
C LYS A 700 9.36 42.49 -5.16
N GLY A 701 9.43 41.28 -4.62
CA GLY A 701 10.60 40.41 -4.67
C GLY A 701 11.24 40.24 -3.28
N GLY A 702 12.24 39.37 -3.19
CA GLY A 702 12.84 38.90 -1.93
C GLY A 702 13.25 37.43 -2.01
N LYS A 703 13.59 36.83 -0.86
CA LYS A 703 13.89 35.40 -0.72
C LYS A 703 12.58 34.61 -0.63
N ILE A 704 12.39 33.69 -1.57
CA ILE A 704 11.14 32.92 -1.72
C ILE A 704 11.43 31.44 -1.57
N LEU A 705 10.63 30.75 -0.75
CA LEU A 705 10.70 29.30 -0.57
C LEU A 705 9.44 28.62 -1.13
N ASP A 706 9.65 27.57 -1.90
CA ASP A 706 8.65 26.54 -2.17
C ASP A 706 9.10 25.20 -1.52
N PRO A 707 8.55 24.82 -0.35
CA PRO A 707 8.99 23.66 0.42
C PRO A 707 8.53 22.29 -0.12
N SER A 708 7.67 22.27 -1.15
CA SER A 708 7.22 21.07 -1.86
C SER A 708 7.00 21.41 -3.33
N MET A 709 8.10 21.77 -3.99
CA MET A 709 8.05 22.51 -5.26
C MET A 709 7.57 21.68 -6.46
N GLY A 710 7.59 20.35 -6.39
CA GLY A 710 7.39 19.49 -7.55
C GLY A 710 8.42 19.84 -8.63
N THR A 711 7.95 20.07 -9.86
CA THR A 711 8.81 20.54 -10.96
C THR A 711 9.08 22.06 -10.93
N GLY A 712 8.49 22.81 -9.99
CA GLY A 712 8.68 24.25 -9.85
C GLY A 712 7.64 25.13 -10.56
N ASN A 713 6.40 24.65 -10.74
CA ASN A 713 5.34 25.41 -11.41
C ASN A 713 5.09 26.81 -10.82
N PHE A 714 5.28 26.99 -9.50
CA PHE A 714 5.19 28.30 -8.84
C PHE A 714 6.24 29.28 -9.35
N PHE A 715 7.47 28.82 -9.56
CA PHE A 715 8.57 29.63 -10.10
C PHE A 715 8.41 29.86 -11.61
N ALA A 716 7.99 28.84 -12.37
CA ALA A 716 7.76 28.95 -13.80
C ALA A 716 6.62 29.93 -14.17
N ALA A 717 5.61 30.06 -13.31
CA ALA A 717 4.49 31.00 -13.50
C ALA A 717 4.75 32.40 -12.93
N MET A 718 5.89 32.62 -12.28
CA MET A 718 6.23 33.89 -11.62
C MET A 718 6.40 35.03 -12.64
N PRO A 719 5.83 36.22 -12.41
CA PRO A 719 6.06 37.39 -13.25
C PRO A 719 7.56 37.75 -13.34
N LYS A 720 8.01 38.05 -14.56
CA LYS A 720 9.43 38.33 -14.85
C LYS A 720 10.05 39.38 -13.93
N HIS A 721 9.33 40.48 -13.70
CA HIS A 721 9.84 41.62 -12.93
C HIS A 721 9.95 41.35 -11.42
N LEU A 722 9.22 40.35 -10.89
CA LEU A 722 9.40 39.87 -9.51
C LEU A 722 10.57 38.90 -9.45
N ARG A 723 10.67 37.97 -10.41
CA ARG A 723 11.75 36.99 -10.48
C ARG A 723 13.13 37.64 -10.55
N GLU A 724 13.28 38.69 -11.34
CA GLU A 724 14.53 39.47 -11.44
C GLU A 724 14.96 40.14 -10.12
N LYS A 725 14.07 40.20 -9.13
CA LYS A 725 14.29 40.79 -7.80
C LYS A 725 14.21 39.75 -6.68
N SER A 726 14.27 38.48 -7.01
CA SER A 726 14.06 37.39 -6.06
C SER A 726 15.18 36.36 -6.08
N GLU A 727 15.44 35.80 -4.90
CA GLU A 727 16.27 34.62 -4.71
C GLU A 727 15.33 33.44 -4.43
N LEU A 728 15.40 32.39 -5.25
CA LEU A 728 14.45 31.28 -5.23
C LEU A 728 15.07 30.06 -4.54
N TYR A 729 14.32 29.48 -3.60
CA TYR A 729 14.69 28.28 -2.87
C TYR A 729 13.58 27.25 -2.99
N GLY A 730 13.92 26.04 -3.39
CA GLY A 730 12.98 24.95 -3.57
C GLY A 730 13.38 23.71 -2.79
N VAL A 731 12.39 22.97 -2.30
CA VAL A 731 12.59 21.65 -1.70
C VAL A 731 11.67 20.66 -2.39
N GLU A 732 12.21 19.52 -2.79
CA GLU A 732 11.46 18.40 -3.35
C GLU A 732 11.97 17.09 -2.76
N LEU A 733 11.08 16.17 -2.42
CA LEU A 733 11.43 14.88 -1.83
C LEU A 733 11.78 13.84 -2.92
N ASP A 734 11.04 13.84 -4.03
CA ASP A 734 11.21 12.86 -5.11
C ASP A 734 12.46 13.17 -5.96
N THR A 735 13.33 12.17 -6.11
CA THR A 735 14.64 12.36 -6.75
C THR A 735 14.51 12.78 -8.22
N ILE A 736 13.62 12.14 -8.97
CA ILE A 736 13.40 12.41 -10.40
C ILE A 736 12.74 13.78 -10.58
N THR A 737 11.70 14.07 -9.80
CA THR A 737 10.98 15.34 -9.84
C THR A 737 11.90 16.51 -9.45
N GLY A 738 12.73 16.32 -8.42
CA GLY A 738 13.74 17.30 -8.02
C GLY A 738 14.83 17.50 -9.07
N ALA A 739 15.22 16.46 -9.81
CA ALA A 739 16.13 16.58 -10.95
C ALA A 739 15.49 17.36 -12.11
N ILE A 740 14.23 17.09 -12.43
CA ILE A 740 13.45 17.89 -13.39
C ILE A 740 13.43 19.36 -12.97
N ALA A 741 13.12 19.65 -11.71
CA ALA A 741 13.09 21.00 -11.18
C ALA A 741 14.44 21.73 -11.33
N LYS A 742 15.56 21.05 -11.09
CA LYS A 742 16.91 21.61 -11.31
C LYS A 742 17.20 21.96 -12.77
N HIS A 743 16.67 21.19 -13.71
CA HIS A 743 16.80 21.51 -15.14
C HIS A 743 15.88 22.64 -15.59
N LEU A 744 14.70 22.79 -14.97
CA LEU A 744 13.77 23.88 -15.24
C LEU A 744 14.19 25.19 -14.57
N HIS A 745 14.84 25.13 -13.42
CA HIS A 745 15.21 26.30 -12.62
C HIS A 745 16.70 26.28 -12.22
N PRO A 746 17.63 26.30 -13.18
CA PRO A 746 19.06 26.22 -12.91
C PRO A 746 19.62 27.38 -12.06
N ASN A 747 18.92 28.52 -11.99
CA ASN A 747 19.32 29.65 -11.14
C ASN A 747 18.68 29.64 -9.73
N ALA A 748 17.87 28.63 -9.39
CA ALA A 748 17.28 28.46 -8.07
C ALA A 748 18.09 27.50 -7.18
N HIS A 749 18.01 27.69 -5.87
CA HIS A 749 18.60 26.79 -4.87
C HIS A 749 17.65 25.64 -4.54
N ILE A 750 17.87 24.46 -5.14
CA ILE A 750 16.96 23.31 -5.01
C ILE A 750 17.59 22.19 -4.19
N GLU A 751 16.95 21.85 -3.08
CA GLU A 751 17.30 20.75 -2.18
C GLU A 751 16.41 19.54 -2.48
N VAL A 752 17.01 18.41 -2.88
CA VAL A 752 16.28 17.16 -3.19
C VAL A 752 16.33 16.24 -1.97
N LYS A 753 15.48 16.51 -0.98
CA LYS A 753 15.32 15.80 0.30
C LYS A 753 14.06 16.27 1.03
N GLY A 754 13.62 15.54 2.06
CA GLY A 754 12.44 15.91 2.85
C GLY A 754 12.58 17.27 3.56
N PHE A 755 11.50 18.06 3.59
CA PHE A 755 11.47 19.41 4.17
C PHE A 755 11.84 19.43 5.67
N GLU A 756 11.56 18.36 6.40
CA GLU A 756 12.01 18.10 7.77
C GLU A 756 13.52 17.98 7.94
N THR A 757 14.22 17.55 6.89
CA THR A 757 15.68 17.35 6.95
C THR A 757 16.47 18.59 6.53
N VAL A 758 15.83 19.56 5.87
CA VAL A 758 16.51 20.79 5.44
C VAL A 758 16.68 21.73 6.63
N ALA A 759 17.93 21.99 6.98
CA ALA A 759 18.31 22.91 8.06
C ALA A 759 18.30 24.36 7.56
N PHE A 760 17.11 24.91 7.31
CA PHE A 760 16.95 26.35 7.10
C PHE A 760 17.05 27.10 8.42
N ASN A 761 17.66 28.29 8.40
CA ASN A 761 17.61 29.18 9.55
C ASN A 761 16.24 29.88 9.62
N ASP A 762 15.74 30.10 10.83
CA ASP A 762 14.51 30.87 11.05
C ASP A 762 14.65 32.32 10.58
N ASN A 763 13.51 32.92 10.20
CA ASN A 763 13.41 34.30 9.72
C ASN A 763 14.27 34.61 8.48
N SER A 764 14.46 33.63 7.58
CA SER A 764 15.31 33.76 6.39
C SER A 764 14.56 34.18 5.13
N PHE A 765 13.23 34.04 5.09
CA PHE A 765 12.43 34.21 3.88
C PHE A 765 11.43 35.35 3.99
N ASP A 766 11.17 36.02 2.86
CA ASP A 766 10.12 37.04 2.71
C ASP A 766 8.77 36.41 2.39
N LEU A 767 8.77 35.33 1.61
CA LEU A 767 7.58 34.62 1.16
C LEU A 767 7.83 33.10 1.15
N VAL A 768 6.86 32.35 1.68
CA VAL A 768 6.71 30.93 1.37
C VAL A 768 5.46 30.76 0.50
N ILE A 769 5.61 30.13 -0.66
CA ILE A 769 4.52 29.87 -1.60
C ILE A 769 4.54 28.41 -2.04
N SER A 770 3.43 27.68 -1.90
CA SER A 770 3.44 26.23 -2.19
C SER A 770 2.07 25.60 -2.37
N ASN A 771 2.06 24.41 -2.98
CA ASN A 771 0.98 23.44 -2.84
C ASN A 771 1.47 22.30 -1.96
N VAL A 772 1.01 22.22 -0.71
CA VAL A 772 1.57 21.29 0.27
C VAL A 772 0.99 19.88 0.06
N PRO A 773 1.68 18.79 0.42
CA PRO A 773 1.16 17.43 0.21
C PRO A 773 -0.09 17.12 1.06
N PHE A 774 -1.05 16.38 0.48
CA PHE A 774 -2.31 16.00 1.14
C PHE A 774 -2.29 14.52 1.54
N ALA A 775 -1.71 14.19 2.69
CA ALA A 775 -1.69 12.83 3.22
C ALA A 775 -2.07 12.78 4.69
N ASN A 776 -2.68 11.67 5.12
CA ASN A 776 -2.99 11.43 6.53
C ASN A 776 -1.78 10.82 7.27
N ILE A 777 -0.64 11.52 7.22
CA ILE A 777 0.60 11.14 7.89
C ILE A 777 1.06 12.25 8.83
N ARG A 778 1.74 11.87 9.91
CA ARG A 778 2.34 12.82 10.86
C ARG A 778 3.85 12.91 10.65
N ILE A 779 4.36 14.13 10.64
CA ILE A 779 5.78 14.44 10.55
C ILE A 779 6.30 14.74 11.96
N ALA A 780 7.33 14.00 12.37
CA ALA A 780 8.09 14.27 13.56
C ALA A 780 9.35 15.06 13.19
N ASP A 781 9.49 16.27 13.72
CA ASP A 781 10.68 17.12 13.58
C ASP A 781 11.16 17.47 14.98
N ASN A 782 12.46 17.31 15.24
CA ASN A 782 13.08 17.49 16.55
C ASN A 782 13.01 18.94 17.05
N LYS A 783 12.66 19.90 16.18
CA LYS A 783 12.39 21.27 16.56
C LYS A 783 11.11 21.44 17.38
N TYR A 784 10.15 20.51 17.26
CA TYR A 784 8.83 20.60 17.90
C TYR A 784 8.62 19.54 18.98
N ASP A 785 7.72 19.82 19.92
CA ASP A 785 7.39 18.99 21.08
C ASP A 785 6.45 17.82 20.74
N LYS A 786 5.72 17.93 19.62
CA LYS A 786 4.78 16.92 19.14
C LYS A 786 4.84 16.77 17.62
N PRO A 787 4.50 15.60 17.07
CA PRO A 787 4.38 15.43 15.63
C PRO A 787 3.10 16.07 15.09
N TYR A 788 3.21 16.73 13.94
CA TYR A 788 2.10 17.42 13.27
C TYR A 788 1.61 16.64 12.06
N MET A 789 0.32 16.74 11.70
CA MET A 789 -0.14 16.26 10.39
C MET A 789 0.63 16.97 9.28
N ILE A 790 0.91 16.31 8.16
CA ILE A 790 1.83 16.86 7.14
C ILE A 790 1.44 18.27 6.67
N HIS A 791 0.16 18.53 6.38
CA HIS A 791 -0.29 19.86 5.97
C HIS A 791 -0.15 20.91 7.08
N ASP A 792 -0.39 20.55 8.34
CA ASP A 792 -0.18 21.42 9.51
C ASP A 792 1.30 21.72 9.71
N TYR A 793 2.15 20.70 9.56
CA TYR A 793 3.60 20.78 9.69
C TYR A 793 4.18 21.77 8.68
N PHE A 794 3.75 21.70 7.42
CA PHE A 794 4.18 22.62 6.38
C PHE A 794 3.76 24.06 6.71
N VAL A 795 2.54 24.29 7.21
CA VAL A 795 2.10 25.64 7.67
C VAL A 795 3.02 26.13 8.80
N LYS A 796 3.20 25.32 9.83
CA LYS A 796 3.95 25.68 11.04
C LYS A 796 5.41 26.00 10.74
N LYS A 797 6.10 25.13 10.02
CA LYS A 797 7.51 25.33 9.66
C LYS A 797 7.68 26.51 8.71
N SER A 798 6.78 26.69 7.74
CA SER A 798 6.82 27.86 6.84
C SER A 798 6.72 29.18 7.61
N LEU A 799 5.84 29.27 8.61
CA LEU A 799 5.69 30.46 9.47
C LEU A 799 6.94 30.70 10.34
N ASP A 800 7.62 29.65 10.79
CA ASP A 800 8.87 29.79 11.53
C ASP A 800 10.00 30.34 10.63
N LEU A 801 10.02 29.93 9.36
CA LEU A 801 11.05 30.28 8.38
C LEU A 801 10.92 31.69 7.80
N VAL A 802 9.71 32.24 7.68
CA VAL A 802 9.54 33.63 7.26
C VAL A 802 9.88 34.61 8.38
N HIS A 803 10.40 35.78 8.04
CA HIS A 803 10.65 36.84 9.02
C HIS A 803 9.33 37.45 9.52
N ASP A 804 9.37 38.25 10.60
CA ASP A 804 8.17 38.96 11.07
C ASP A 804 7.66 39.93 9.98
N GLY A 805 6.39 39.83 9.61
CA GLY A 805 5.81 40.52 8.45
C GLY A 805 5.91 39.76 7.13
N GLY A 806 6.70 38.69 7.06
CA GLY A 806 6.75 37.78 5.91
C GLY A 806 5.45 36.99 5.74
N GLN A 807 5.22 36.53 4.51
CA GLN A 807 3.94 35.93 4.10
C GLN A 807 4.07 34.44 3.81
N VAL A 808 3.02 33.69 4.11
CA VAL A 808 2.90 32.27 3.75
C VAL A 808 1.60 32.09 2.96
N THR A 809 1.73 31.69 1.69
CA THR A 809 0.60 31.45 0.78
C THR A 809 0.63 30.00 0.35
N ILE A 810 -0.35 29.21 0.78
CA ILE A 810 -0.35 27.77 0.52
C ILE A 810 -1.67 27.29 -0.05
N ILE A 811 -1.61 26.30 -0.92
CA ILE A 811 -2.74 25.45 -1.25
C ILE A 811 -2.66 24.23 -0.34
N SER A 812 -3.72 23.96 0.42
CA SER A 812 -3.79 22.87 1.39
C SER A 812 -5.12 22.12 1.31
N SER A 813 -5.18 20.94 1.93
CA SER A 813 -6.45 20.23 2.12
C SER A 813 -7.38 20.99 3.08
N THR A 814 -8.68 20.76 2.96
CA THR A 814 -9.70 21.31 3.89
C THR A 814 -9.44 20.92 5.34
N GLY A 815 -8.70 19.81 5.56
CA GLY A 815 -8.27 19.35 6.87
C GLY A 815 -7.34 20.29 7.63
N THR A 816 -6.84 21.38 7.01
CA THR A 816 -6.12 22.45 7.73
C THR A 816 -7.10 23.33 8.50
N MET A 817 -8.23 23.67 7.87
CA MET A 817 -9.21 24.62 8.40
C MET A 817 -10.32 23.92 9.19
N ASP A 818 -10.83 22.80 8.69
CA ASP A 818 -12.05 22.12 9.16
C ASP A 818 -11.79 21.03 10.21
N LYS A 819 -10.55 20.92 10.71
CA LYS A 819 -10.19 19.90 11.69
C LYS A 819 -10.90 20.12 13.03
N ARG A 820 -11.41 19.04 13.61
CA ARG A 820 -12.13 19.03 14.90
C ARG A 820 -11.20 19.28 16.10
N THR A 821 -10.09 18.56 16.18
CA THR A 821 -9.13 18.57 17.30
C THR A 821 -7.72 18.73 16.78
N GLU A 822 -6.80 19.21 17.61
CA GLU A 822 -5.38 19.38 17.22
C GLU A 822 -5.22 20.26 15.98
N ASN A 823 -6.03 21.31 15.88
CA ASN A 823 -6.00 22.23 14.76
C ASN A 823 -4.80 23.17 14.89
N ILE A 824 -3.90 23.17 13.91
CA ILE A 824 -2.72 24.03 13.86
C ILE A 824 -3.04 25.53 14.01
N LEU A 825 -4.24 25.95 13.61
CA LEU A 825 -4.69 27.32 13.75
C LEU A 825 -4.63 27.79 15.22
N GLN A 826 -4.87 26.92 16.20
CA GLN A 826 -4.72 27.30 17.61
C GLN A 826 -3.26 27.55 17.99
N ASP A 827 -2.33 26.73 17.49
CA ASP A 827 -0.91 26.84 17.79
C ASP A 827 -0.27 28.10 17.18
N ILE A 828 -0.83 28.62 16.08
CA ILE A 828 -0.27 29.79 15.35
C ILE A 828 -1.07 31.08 15.57
N ARG A 829 -2.18 31.03 16.31
CA ARG A 829 -3.15 32.13 16.48
C ARG A 829 -2.53 33.43 17.01
N GLU A 830 -1.61 33.31 17.96
CA GLU A 830 -1.02 34.45 18.66
C GLU A 830 0.18 35.06 17.91
N THR A 831 0.70 34.36 16.89
CA THR A 831 1.89 34.76 16.15
C THR A 831 1.63 34.99 14.66
N THR A 832 0.37 34.92 14.23
CA THR A 832 0.00 34.90 12.81
C THR A 832 -1.28 35.69 12.54
N GLU A 833 -1.27 36.49 11.48
CA GLU A 833 -2.46 37.10 10.90
C GLU A 833 -2.98 36.22 9.77
N PHE A 834 -4.28 35.89 9.81
CA PHE A 834 -4.96 35.25 8.68
C PHE A 834 -5.49 36.32 7.74
N LEU A 835 -4.86 36.45 6.58
CA LEU A 835 -5.22 37.44 5.57
C LEU A 835 -6.52 37.05 4.85
N GLY A 836 -6.73 35.74 4.67
CA GLY A 836 -7.96 35.16 4.12
C GLY A 836 -7.70 33.81 3.48
N GLY A 837 -8.77 33.16 3.05
CA GLY A 837 -8.70 31.90 2.32
C GLY A 837 -9.80 31.79 1.26
N VAL A 838 -9.52 31.01 0.22
CA VAL A 838 -10.46 30.70 -0.88
C VAL A 838 -10.56 29.19 -0.99
N ARG A 839 -11.77 28.65 -0.84
CA ARG A 839 -12.07 27.23 -1.00
C ARG A 839 -12.48 26.96 -2.44
N LEU A 840 -11.69 26.11 -3.10
CA LEU A 840 -11.83 25.77 -4.51
C LEU A 840 -12.80 24.59 -4.70
N PRO A 841 -13.49 24.51 -5.86
CA PRO A 841 -14.31 23.35 -6.19
C PRO A 841 -13.43 22.10 -6.37
N ASP A 842 -14.04 20.94 -6.19
CA ASP A 842 -13.33 19.66 -6.30
C ASP A 842 -12.75 19.41 -7.70
N THR A 843 -13.25 20.09 -8.74
CA THR A 843 -12.78 20.04 -10.12
C THR A 843 -11.53 20.87 -10.40
N ALA A 844 -11.08 21.74 -9.47
CA ALA A 844 -10.03 22.73 -9.71
C ALA A 844 -8.69 22.11 -10.19
N PHE A 845 -8.42 20.86 -9.83
CA PHE A 845 -7.19 20.13 -10.19
C PHE A 845 -7.42 18.98 -11.18
N LYS A 846 -8.67 18.78 -11.65
CA LYS A 846 -9.06 17.61 -12.46
C LYS A 846 -8.31 17.51 -13.79
N THR A 847 -8.16 18.62 -14.52
CA THR A 847 -7.59 18.61 -15.88
C THR A 847 -6.12 18.17 -15.91
N ILE A 848 -5.30 18.69 -15.00
CA ILE A 848 -3.86 18.41 -14.96
C ILE A 848 -3.59 17.16 -14.12
N SER A 849 -4.08 17.14 -12.89
CA SER A 849 -3.75 16.13 -11.88
C SER A 849 -4.68 14.92 -11.87
N GLY A 850 -5.82 14.97 -12.55
CA GLY A 850 -6.75 13.84 -12.67
C GLY A 850 -7.58 13.55 -11.43
N THR A 851 -7.63 14.47 -10.46
CA THR A 851 -8.30 14.23 -9.17
C THR A 851 -9.42 15.22 -8.87
N ASN A 852 -10.44 14.73 -8.17
CA ASN A 852 -11.57 15.51 -7.67
C ASN A 852 -11.43 15.71 -6.15
N VAL A 853 -10.81 16.81 -5.72
CA VAL A 853 -10.54 17.10 -4.30
C VAL A 853 -10.77 18.58 -4.02
N THR A 854 -11.62 18.87 -3.02
CA THR A 854 -11.79 20.22 -2.47
C THR A 854 -10.53 20.66 -1.74
N THR A 855 -10.04 21.86 -2.03
CA THR A 855 -8.79 22.40 -1.47
C THR A 855 -8.98 23.86 -1.09
N ASP A 856 -8.14 24.34 -0.18
CA ASP A 856 -8.15 25.71 0.30
C ASP A 856 -6.86 26.42 -0.10
N MET A 857 -6.98 27.60 -0.73
CA MET A 857 -5.90 28.57 -0.89
C MET A 857 -5.88 29.47 0.34
N LEU A 858 -4.83 29.42 1.15
CA LEU A 858 -4.74 30.09 2.44
C LEU A 858 -3.60 31.11 2.45
N PHE A 859 -3.87 32.30 2.99
CA PHE A 859 -2.94 33.41 3.06
C PHE A 859 -2.71 33.82 4.52
N PHE A 860 -1.46 33.76 4.95
CA PHE A 860 -1.02 34.10 6.29
C PHE A 860 0.09 35.15 6.25
N GLN A 861 0.21 35.92 7.33
CA GLN A 861 1.36 36.78 7.57
C GLN A 861 1.87 36.61 9.00
N LYS A 862 3.18 36.46 9.18
CA LYS A 862 3.78 36.37 10.52
C LYS A 862 3.63 37.70 11.27
N HIS A 863 3.20 37.60 12.52
CA HIS A 863 3.00 38.73 13.41
C HIS A 863 3.26 38.31 14.86
N LEU A 864 4.52 38.38 15.28
CA LEU A 864 4.98 37.88 16.58
C LEU A 864 4.28 38.58 17.77
N ASP A 865 3.97 39.87 17.64
CA ASP A 865 3.38 40.69 18.72
C ASP A 865 1.86 40.88 18.58
N LYS A 866 1.16 40.03 17.82
CA LYS A 866 -0.29 40.15 17.60
C LYS A 866 -1.08 40.10 18.92
N GLY A 867 -0.66 39.25 19.85
CA GLY A 867 -1.42 38.92 21.06
C GLY A 867 -2.73 38.19 20.76
N TYR A 868 -3.49 37.85 21.81
CA TYR A 868 -4.74 37.12 21.65
C TYR A 868 -5.88 38.02 21.14
N VAL A 869 -6.42 37.70 19.96
CA VAL A 869 -7.63 38.34 19.41
C VAL A 869 -8.79 37.36 19.43
N ALA A 870 -9.79 37.62 20.28
CA ALA A 870 -10.93 36.73 20.49
C ALA A 870 -11.85 36.55 19.26
N ALA A 871 -11.90 37.55 18.37
CA ALA A 871 -12.92 37.70 17.33
C ALA A 871 -12.48 37.26 15.92
N ASP A 872 -11.36 36.56 15.77
CA ASP A 872 -10.90 36.09 14.46
C ASP A 872 -11.56 34.74 14.12
N LEU A 873 -12.48 34.78 13.15
CA LEU A 873 -13.37 33.66 12.79
C LEU A 873 -12.60 32.45 12.27
N ALA A 874 -11.49 32.66 11.57
CA ALA A 874 -10.65 31.55 11.09
C ALA A 874 -10.04 30.75 12.26
N PHE A 875 -9.69 31.44 13.36
CA PHE A 875 -9.10 30.84 14.55
C PHE A 875 -10.12 30.41 15.61
N SER A 876 -11.44 30.50 15.36
CA SER A 876 -12.47 30.06 16.31
C SER A 876 -12.54 28.53 16.44
N GLY A 877 -11.90 27.81 15.52
CA GLY A 877 -12.01 26.36 15.40
C GLY A 877 -13.29 25.95 14.66
N SER A 878 -13.31 24.68 14.25
CA SER A 878 -14.40 24.12 13.46
C SER A 878 -15.62 23.83 14.34
N ILE A 879 -16.80 24.13 13.81
CA ILE A 879 -18.09 23.82 14.44
C ILE A 879 -18.79 22.71 13.66
N ARG A 880 -19.85 22.14 14.23
CA ARG A 880 -20.70 21.19 13.50
C ARG A 880 -21.38 21.92 12.34
N TYR A 881 -21.42 21.27 11.19
CA TYR A 881 -22.12 21.81 10.03
C TYR A 881 -23.64 21.63 10.20
N ASP A 882 -24.39 22.72 10.17
CA ASP A 882 -25.83 22.73 10.49
C ASP A 882 -26.68 21.82 9.58
N LYS A 883 -26.20 21.48 8.38
CA LYS A 883 -26.91 20.58 7.44
C LYS A 883 -26.51 19.12 7.59
N ASP A 884 -25.39 18.81 8.26
CA ASP A 884 -24.94 17.44 8.52
C ASP A 884 -24.06 17.36 9.77
N ASP A 885 -24.62 16.82 10.85
CA ASP A 885 -23.97 16.68 12.16
C ASP A 885 -22.72 15.80 12.16
N ARG A 886 -22.37 15.12 11.06
CA ARG A 886 -21.12 14.34 10.95
C ARG A 886 -19.94 15.22 10.51
N ILE A 887 -20.22 16.34 9.88
CA ILE A 887 -19.24 17.22 9.26
C ILE A 887 -18.83 18.32 10.24
N TRP A 888 -17.54 18.65 10.23
CA TRP A 888 -17.00 19.82 10.88
C TRP A 888 -16.62 20.83 9.82
N LEU A 889 -16.97 22.09 10.05
CA LEU A 889 -16.72 23.17 9.13
C LEU A 889 -16.17 24.35 9.92
N ASN A 890 -15.08 24.93 9.45
CA ASN A 890 -14.61 26.19 9.97
C ASN A 890 -15.64 27.28 9.64
N PRO A 891 -16.12 28.06 10.63
CA PRO A 891 -17.09 29.14 10.38
C PRO A 891 -16.64 30.14 9.31
N TYR A 892 -15.33 30.29 9.08
CA TYR A 892 -14.82 31.09 7.97
C TYR A 892 -15.35 30.64 6.60
N PHE A 893 -15.65 29.35 6.41
CA PHE A 893 -16.15 28.78 5.17
C PHE A 893 -17.62 28.34 5.25
N ASP A 894 -18.44 28.91 6.14
CA ASP A 894 -19.85 28.54 6.32
C ASP A 894 -20.75 28.75 5.08
N GLY A 895 -20.34 29.62 4.15
CA GLY A 895 -21.03 29.90 2.89
C GLY A 895 -22.22 30.86 3.01
N GLU A 896 -22.74 31.13 4.21
CA GLU A 896 -23.80 32.13 4.42
C GLU A 896 -23.24 33.55 4.46
N TYR A 897 -22.00 33.73 4.94
CA TYR A 897 -21.39 35.04 5.12
C TYR A 897 -20.11 35.26 4.29
N ASN A 898 -19.60 34.23 3.62
CA ASN A 898 -18.33 34.29 2.90
C ASN A 898 -18.45 33.80 1.45
N ARG A 899 -18.19 34.70 0.48
CA ARG A 899 -18.19 34.41 -0.98
C ARG A 899 -16.94 33.65 -1.45
N GLN A 900 -16.06 33.29 -0.53
CA GLN A 900 -14.78 32.66 -0.82
C GLN A 900 -14.87 31.14 -0.90
N VAL A 901 -16.07 30.56 -0.84
CA VAL A 901 -16.34 29.18 -1.26
C VAL A 901 -16.80 29.22 -2.72
N LEU A 902 -15.96 28.76 -3.63
CA LEU A 902 -16.20 28.80 -5.07
C LEU A 902 -16.99 27.58 -5.53
N GLY A 903 -18.26 27.53 -5.15
CA GLY A 903 -19.16 26.45 -5.50
C GLY A 903 -20.23 26.22 -4.46
N THR A 904 -20.85 25.05 -4.52
CA THR A 904 -21.89 24.64 -3.58
C THR A 904 -21.46 23.42 -2.79
N TYR A 905 -21.73 23.43 -1.49
CA TYR A 905 -21.43 22.29 -0.65
C TYR A 905 -22.30 21.09 -0.99
N GLU A 906 -21.64 19.96 -1.20
CA GLU A 906 -22.22 18.65 -1.40
C GLU A 906 -21.58 17.68 -0.42
N VAL A 907 -22.39 16.91 0.31
CA VAL A 907 -21.87 15.85 1.18
C VAL A 907 -21.70 14.59 0.35
N ARG A 908 -20.46 14.15 0.17
CA ARG A 908 -20.14 12.88 -0.50
C ARG A 908 -19.79 11.80 0.53
N ASN A 909 -20.02 10.54 0.17
CA ASN A 909 -19.81 9.31 0.94
C ASN A 909 -20.87 9.00 2.04
N PHE A 910 -21.49 7.82 1.92
CA PHE A 910 -22.33 7.20 2.94
C PHE A 910 -21.44 6.56 4.03
N ASN A 911 -21.75 6.77 5.32
CA ASN A 911 -20.98 6.36 6.53
C ASN A 911 -19.74 7.17 6.96
N GLY A 912 -19.68 8.48 6.70
CA GLY A 912 -18.67 9.35 7.31
C GLY A 912 -18.43 10.64 6.53
N GLY A 913 -19.51 11.33 6.16
CA GLY A 913 -19.58 12.33 5.08
C GLY A 913 -18.36 13.24 4.96
N THR A 914 -17.81 13.32 3.74
CA THR A 914 -16.79 14.29 3.35
C THR A 914 -17.49 15.46 2.67
N LEU A 915 -17.20 16.68 3.12
CA LEU A 915 -17.71 17.89 2.51
C LEU A 915 -16.94 18.18 1.21
N SER A 916 -17.64 18.12 0.07
CA SER A 916 -17.11 18.50 -1.24
C SER A 916 -17.70 19.84 -1.67
N VAL A 917 -16.96 20.60 -2.48
CA VAL A 917 -17.49 21.80 -3.15
C VAL A 917 -17.68 21.47 -4.62
N LYS A 918 -18.94 21.37 -5.05
CA LYS A 918 -19.28 21.17 -6.45
C LYS A 918 -19.18 22.51 -7.17
N ASP A 919 -18.57 22.47 -8.35
CA ASP A 919 -18.42 23.64 -9.20
C ASP A 919 -19.78 24.28 -9.52
N SER A 920 -19.81 25.60 -9.57
CA SER A 920 -21.01 26.40 -9.85
C SER A 920 -20.85 27.33 -11.05
N SER A 921 -19.69 27.33 -11.70
CA SER A 921 -19.35 28.30 -12.75
C SER A 921 -18.37 27.75 -13.76
N ASP A 922 -18.58 28.07 -15.03
CA ASP A 922 -17.66 27.68 -16.12
C ASP A 922 -16.37 28.52 -16.15
N ASN A 923 -16.26 29.58 -15.32
CA ASN A 923 -15.11 30.48 -15.27
C ASN A 923 -14.43 30.51 -13.89
N LEU A 924 -13.89 29.37 -13.47
CA LEU A 924 -13.17 29.23 -12.20
C LEU A 924 -12.08 30.30 -12.01
N ILE A 925 -11.33 30.67 -13.05
CA ILE A 925 -10.24 31.66 -12.93
C ILE A 925 -10.78 33.05 -12.58
N GLY A 926 -11.88 33.48 -13.22
CA GLY A 926 -12.54 34.75 -12.89
C GLY A 926 -13.13 34.76 -11.47
N ASP A 927 -13.66 33.62 -11.02
CA ASP A 927 -14.20 33.48 -9.67
C ASP A 927 -13.09 33.52 -8.62
N VAL A 928 -11.96 32.86 -8.87
CA VAL A 928 -10.76 32.94 -8.03
C VAL A 928 -10.27 34.39 -7.96
N GLN A 929 -10.16 35.08 -9.10
CA GLN A 929 -9.76 36.48 -9.12
C GLN A 929 -10.65 37.36 -8.22
N THR A 930 -11.97 37.17 -8.33
CA THR A 930 -12.97 37.91 -7.55
C THR A 930 -12.90 37.55 -6.06
N ALA A 931 -12.77 36.27 -5.71
CA ALA A 931 -12.66 35.83 -4.32
C ALA A 931 -11.37 36.33 -3.66
N LEU A 932 -10.26 36.41 -4.41
CA LEU A 932 -9.01 36.96 -3.91
C LEU A 932 -9.11 38.45 -3.57
N GLU A 933 -10.06 39.21 -4.12
CA GLU A 933 -10.29 40.61 -3.69
C GLU A 933 -10.74 40.72 -2.23
N GLN A 934 -11.33 39.64 -1.67
CA GLN A 934 -11.76 39.59 -0.27
C GLN A 934 -10.65 39.15 0.69
N VAL A 935 -9.51 38.66 0.16
CA VAL A 935 -8.33 38.37 0.97
C VAL A 935 -7.66 39.70 1.33
N LYS A 936 -7.53 39.97 2.62
CA LYS A 936 -6.97 41.23 3.16
C LYS A 936 -5.54 41.41 2.66
N ALA A 937 -5.15 42.66 2.42
CA ALA A 937 -3.74 42.99 2.19
C ALA A 937 -2.93 42.77 3.48
N PRO A 938 -1.64 42.39 3.36
CA PRO A 938 -0.73 42.25 4.50
C PRO A 938 -0.59 43.56 5.27
N ARG A 939 -0.31 43.47 6.57
CA ARG A 939 0.04 44.63 7.38
C ARG A 939 1.34 45.24 6.85
N MET A 940 1.40 46.56 6.84
CA MET A 940 2.63 47.28 6.56
C MET A 940 3.56 47.17 7.77
N VAL A 941 4.75 46.66 7.55
CA VAL A 941 5.85 46.63 8.54
C VAL A 941 6.89 47.66 8.11
N ASP A 942 7.43 48.42 9.05
CA ASP A 942 8.52 49.34 8.74
C ASP A 942 9.74 48.52 8.27
N ALA A 943 10.28 48.86 7.09
CA ALA A 943 11.42 48.15 6.52
C ALA A 943 12.67 48.20 7.44
N SER A 944 12.74 49.15 8.37
CA SER A 944 13.81 49.23 9.38
C SER A 944 13.64 48.24 10.55
N GLU A 945 12.45 47.70 10.75
CA GLU A 945 12.13 46.70 11.78
C GLU A 945 12.22 45.26 11.26
N ILE A 946 12.26 45.08 9.93
CA ILE A 946 12.38 43.78 9.29
C ILE A 946 13.81 43.25 9.46
N ILE A 947 13.96 42.19 10.26
CA ILE A 947 15.21 41.47 10.45
C ILE A 947 15.12 40.15 9.69
N ILE A 948 15.81 40.09 8.54
CA ILE A 948 15.94 38.87 7.73
C ILE A 948 17.30 38.25 8.00
N ASN A 949 17.31 36.95 8.27
CA ASN A 949 18.54 36.21 8.37
C ASN A 949 19.21 36.14 6.98
N PRO A 950 20.44 36.66 6.82
CA PRO A 950 21.12 36.65 5.53
C PRO A 950 21.52 35.23 5.11
N ASP A 951 21.84 34.36 6.07
CA ASP A 951 22.24 32.98 5.81
C ASP A 951 20.99 32.08 5.81
N VAL A 952 20.53 31.68 4.63
CA VAL A 952 19.30 30.87 4.49
C VAL A 952 19.50 29.44 5.00
N LEU A 953 20.62 28.82 4.63
CA LEU A 953 20.99 27.48 5.09
C LEU A 953 21.84 27.59 6.36
N ALA A 954 21.51 26.80 7.38
CA ALA A 954 22.35 26.65 8.55
C ALA A 954 23.71 26.10 8.12
N LYS A 955 24.79 26.73 8.58
CA LYS A 955 26.14 26.18 8.39
C LYS A 955 26.20 24.85 9.13
N LEU A 956 26.22 23.77 8.36
CA LEU A 956 26.56 22.45 8.86
C LEU A 956 27.99 22.54 9.40
N VAL A 957 28.14 22.66 10.71
CA VAL A 957 29.40 22.37 11.39
C VAL A 957 29.59 20.87 11.25
N ILE A 958 30.20 20.47 10.14
CA ILE A 958 30.54 19.09 9.90
C ILE A 958 31.58 18.73 10.96
N ASP A 959 31.19 17.87 11.89
CA ASP A 959 32.14 17.26 12.78
C ASP A 959 33.07 16.35 11.95
N THR A 960 34.24 16.87 11.62
CA THR A 960 35.26 16.14 10.84
C THR A 960 35.83 14.94 11.60
N SER A 961 35.53 14.79 12.90
CA SER A 961 35.83 13.56 13.63
C SER A 961 34.92 12.39 13.23
N ILE A 962 33.78 12.68 12.57
CA ILE A 962 32.85 11.68 12.07
C ILE A 962 33.17 11.36 10.59
N PRO A 963 33.51 10.10 10.28
CA PRO A 963 33.86 9.68 8.93
C PRO A 963 32.73 9.94 7.93
N PRO A 964 33.05 10.30 6.67
CA PRO A 964 32.04 10.61 5.64
C PRO A 964 31.01 9.49 5.43
N GLU A 965 31.46 8.23 5.39
CA GLU A 965 30.57 7.06 5.24
C GLU A 965 29.53 6.98 6.37
N MET A 966 29.92 7.31 7.62
CA MET A 966 28.98 7.32 8.75
C MET A 966 28.01 8.51 8.65
N ARG A 967 28.47 9.67 8.17
CA ARG A 967 27.60 10.85 8.01
C ARG A 967 26.53 10.66 6.94
N GLU A 968 26.86 9.96 5.86
CA GLU A 968 25.97 9.79 4.70
C GLU A 968 25.06 8.57 4.83
N ASN A 969 25.56 7.46 5.37
CA ASN A 969 24.86 6.17 5.31
C ASN A 969 24.26 5.70 6.63
N LEU A 970 24.57 6.35 7.77
CA LEU A 970 24.04 5.92 9.06
C LEU A 970 22.58 6.36 9.24
N GLY A 971 21.65 5.41 9.27
CA GLY A 971 20.22 5.66 9.46
C GLY A 971 19.89 6.22 10.85
N GLN A 972 18.72 6.86 11.00
CA GLN A 972 18.28 7.39 12.29
C GLN A 972 18.05 6.24 13.29
N TYR A 973 18.49 6.44 14.54
CA TYR A 973 18.48 5.45 15.63
C TYR A 973 19.25 4.16 15.33
N SER A 974 20.19 4.20 14.39
CA SER A 974 21.02 3.05 14.03
C SER A 974 22.47 3.21 14.47
N PHE A 975 23.18 2.09 14.54
CA PHE A 975 24.60 2.01 14.87
C PHE A 975 25.43 1.72 13.62
N GLY A 976 26.54 2.43 13.49
CA GLY A 976 27.54 2.27 12.44
C GLY A 976 28.89 1.94 13.06
N TYR A 977 29.69 1.17 12.35
CA TYR A 977 30.97 0.71 12.85
C TYR A 977 32.07 1.10 11.87
N GLN A 978 33.13 1.73 12.38
CA GLN A 978 34.37 1.88 11.62
C GLN A 978 35.55 1.46 12.49
N GLY A 979 36.14 0.33 12.14
CA GLY A 979 37.14 -0.33 12.98
C GLY A 979 36.53 -0.73 14.34
N SER A 980 37.12 -0.24 15.43
CA SER A 980 36.65 -0.48 16.81
C SER A 980 35.75 0.62 17.37
N THR A 981 35.47 1.67 16.58
CA THR A 981 34.71 2.84 17.01
C THR A 981 33.26 2.67 16.59
N VAL A 982 32.33 2.85 17.55
CA VAL A 982 30.89 2.78 17.31
C VAL A 982 30.37 4.18 17.08
N TYR A 983 29.55 4.37 16.06
CA TYR A 983 28.85 5.61 15.78
C TYR A 983 27.36 5.34 15.98
N TYR A 984 26.67 6.17 16.73
CA TYR A 984 25.23 6.06 16.95
C TYR A 984 24.57 7.34 16.49
N ARG A 985 23.52 7.22 15.67
CA ARG A 985 22.76 8.39 15.22
C ARG A 985 21.48 8.52 16.05
N ASP A 986 21.42 9.53 16.90
CA ASP A 986 20.18 9.90 17.60
C ASP A 986 19.44 11.03 16.86
N ASN A 987 18.43 11.60 17.53
CA ASN A 987 17.67 12.74 17.02
C ASN A 987 18.45 14.07 17.03
N LYS A 988 19.61 14.15 17.69
CA LYS A 988 20.45 15.35 17.79
C LYS A 988 21.69 15.28 16.89
N GLY A 989 22.08 14.11 16.40
CA GLY A 989 23.18 13.93 15.45
C GLY A 989 23.85 12.56 15.56
N ILE A 990 25.05 12.43 14.97
CA ILE A 990 25.87 11.23 15.12
C ILE A 990 26.82 11.42 16.30
N ARG A 991 26.81 10.47 17.22
CA ARG A 991 27.65 10.43 18.41
C ARG A 991 28.68 9.33 18.25
N VAL A 992 29.92 9.64 18.61
CA VAL A 992 31.01 8.66 18.64
C VAL A 992 31.02 8.00 20.02
N GLY A 993 30.69 6.71 20.06
CA GLY A 993 30.74 5.87 21.24
C GLY A 993 31.98 4.99 21.25
N THR A 994 32.78 5.07 22.31
CA THR A 994 33.49 3.88 22.82
C THR A 994 32.47 3.06 23.60
N LYS A 995 32.53 1.71 23.53
CA LYS A 995 31.66 0.79 24.29
C LYS A 995 31.21 1.41 25.62
N THR A 996 29.91 1.46 25.88
CA THR A 996 29.39 1.90 27.18
C THR A 996 29.96 1.00 28.26
N GLU A 997 30.69 1.62 29.19
CA GLU A 997 31.30 0.94 30.33
C GLU A 997 30.71 1.53 31.60
N GLU A 998 30.05 0.68 32.37
CA GLU A 998 29.52 1.04 33.67
C GLU A 998 30.61 0.85 34.73
N ILE A 999 30.76 1.83 35.63
CA ILE A 999 31.53 1.68 36.85
C ILE A 999 30.75 2.22 38.04
N SER A 1000 30.82 1.51 39.16
CA SER A 1000 30.14 1.87 40.41
C SER A 1000 31.15 1.98 41.55
N TYR A 1001 30.97 2.98 42.42
CA TYR A 1001 31.80 3.22 43.60
C TYR A 1001 30.98 3.81 44.74
N TYR A 1002 31.48 3.67 45.96
CA TYR A 1002 30.85 4.15 47.19
C TYR A 1002 31.51 5.45 47.67
N VAL A 1003 30.71 6.37 48.20
CA VAL A 1003 31.16 7.62 48.84
C VAL A 1003 30.58 7.75 50.26
N ASP A 1004 31.16 8.60 51.13
CA ASP A 1004 30.53 8.98 52.41
C ASP A 1004 29.49 10.09 52.27
N GLU A 1005 28.84 10.45 53.38
CA GLU A 1005 27.88 11.56 53.50
C GLU A 1005 28.49 12.91 53.09
N GLU A 1006 29.82 13.06 53.10
CA GLU A 1006 30.53 14.24 52.61
C GLU A 1006 30.97 14.14 51.13
N GLY A 1007 30.64 13.03 50.45
CA GLY A 1007 30.95 12.78 49.04
C GLY A 1007 32.36 12.23 48.77
N ASN A 1008 33.12 11.83 49.80
CA ASN A 1008 34.46 11.28 49.61
C ASN A 1008 34.42 9.79 49.28
N PHE A 1009 35.20 9.40 48.26
CA PHE A 1009 35.36 8.01 47.84
C PHE A 1009 35.73 7.06 48.98
N LYS A 1010 35.03 5.91 49.06
CA LYS A 1010 35.25 4.82 50.03
C LYS A 1010 35.76 3.53 49.40
N GLY A 1011 35.38 3.23 48.17
CA GLY A 1011 35.79 2.00 47.51
C GLY A 1011 35.01 1.74 46.22
N TRP A 1012 35.58 0.93 45.34
CA TRP A 1012 34.92 0.47 44.12
C TRP A 1012 33.94 -0.67 44.45
N ASP A 1013 32.88 -0.80 43.67
CA ASP A 1013 32.02 -1.98 43.73
C ASP A 1013 32.83 -3.22 43.35
N THR A 1014 32.65 -4.28 44.14
CA THR A 1014 33.31 -5.57 43.99
C THR A 1014 33.02 -6.28 42.65
N LYS A 1015 31.99 -5.85 41.89
CA LYS A 1015 31.67 -6.38 40.56
C LYS A 1015 32.68 -6.00 39.48
N HIS A 1016 33.54 -5.00 39.71
CA HIS A 1016 34.51 -4.52 38.71
C HIS A 1016 35.91 -5.12 38.89
N SER A 1017 36.53 -5.52 37.78
CA SER A 1017 37.92 -6.00 37.80
C SER A 1017 38.91 -4.84 37.93
N GLN A 1018 40.10 -5.10 38.51
CA GLN A 1018 41.17 -4.11 38.64
C GLN A 1018 41.54 -3.46 37.29
N LYS A 1019 41.54 -4.25 36.21
CA LYS A 1019 41.82 -3.77 34.86
C LYS A 1019 40.78 -2.76 34.35
N GLN A 1020 39.50 -2.94 34.70
CA GLN A 1020 38.45 -1.99 34.35
C GLN A 1020 38.58 -0.70 35.17
N ILE A 1021 38.88 -0.81 36.46
CA ILE A 1021 39.11 0.33 37.36
C ILE A 1021 40.31 1.17 36.87
N ASP A 1022 41.43 0.53 36.52
CA ASP A 1022 42.62 1.22 36.04
C ASP A 1022 42.35 1.97 34.73
N ARG A 1023 41.56 1.37 33.82
CA ARG A 1023 41.14 2.01 32.58
C ARG A 1023 40.22 3.21 32.85
N PHE A 1024 39.22 3.06 33.72
CA PHE A 1024 38.34 4.17 34.07
C PHE A 1024 39.10 5.36 34.65
N ASN A 1025 40.00 5.12 35.61
CA ASN A 1025 40.84 6.18 36.18
C ASN A 1025 41.71 6.89 35.13
N SER A 1026 42.16 6.17 34.10
CA SER A 1026 42.95 6.76 33.00
C SER A 1026 42.14 7.65 32.05
N LEU A 1027 40.81 7.53 32.04
CA LEU A 1027 39.93 8.32 31.19
C LEU A 1027 39.61 9.71 31.79
N GLU A 1028 39.95 9.96 33.06
CA GLU A 1028 39.72 11.22 33.77
C GLU A 1028 38.25 11.72 33.68
N VAL A 1029 37.29 10.79 33.62
CA VAL A 1029 35.84 11.10 33.53
C VAL A 1029 35.36 11.72 34.84
N THR A 1030 34.57 12.78 34.72
CA THR A 1030 33.85 13.45 35.82
C THR A 1030 32.34 13.20 35.71
N ASP A 1031 31.59 13.42 36.79
CA ASP A 1031 30.12 13.34 36.78
C ASP A 1031 29.49 14.21 35.68
N SER A 1032 30.10 15.36 35.38
CA SER A 1032 29.64 16.28 34.32
C SER A 1032 29.87 15.78 32.90
N THR A 1033 30.71 14.76 32.73
CA THR A 1033 31.08 14.15 31.43
C THR A 1033 30.55 12.73 31.26
N ALA A 1034 29.92 12.17 32.30
CA ALA A 1034 29.28 10.86 32.24
C ALA A 1034 27.94 10.92 31.48
N LEU A 1035 27.56 9.81 30.83
CA LEU A 1035 26.30 9.72 30.07
C LEU A 1035 25.09 9.77 31.00
N ASP A 1036 25.15 9.01 32.10
CA ASP A 1036 24.17 8.95 33.17
C ASP A 1036 24.89 8.76 34.52
N VAL A 1037 24.40 9.38 35.58
CA VAL A 1037 24.92 9.25 36.95
C VAL A 1037 23.75 8.97 37.89
N TYR A 1038 23.79 7.81 38.53
CA TYR A 1038 22.79 7.41 39.53
C TYR A 1038 23.40 7.44 40.93
N VAL A 1039 22.77 8.19 41.83
CA VAL A 1039 23.13 8.24 43.25
C VAL A 1039 21.99 7.66 44.05
N ILE A 1040 22.27 6.64 44.84
CA ILE A 1040 21.31 5.97 45.71
C ILE A 1040 21.79 6.06 47.15
N ASP A 1041 20.91 6.51 48.05
CA ASP A 1041 21.21 6.70 49.48
C ASP A 1041 21.40 5.37 50.24
N VAL A 1042 21.02 4.24 49.62
CA VAL A 1042 21.10 2.90 50.21
C VAL A 1042 21.74 1.95 49.19
N ALA A 1043 22.67 1.11 49.64
CA ALA A 1043 23.31 0.10 48.80
C ALA A 1043 22.25 -0.91 48.27
N ALA A 1044 21.77 -0.70 47.05
CA ALA A 1044 20.86 -1.59 46.35
C ALA A 1044 21.63 -2.44 45.33
N LYS A 1045 21.24 -3.71 45.18
CA LYS A 1045 21.85 -4.66 44.22
C LYS A 1045 21.48 -4.38 42.75
N ARG A 1046 20.61 -3.42 42.49
CA ARG A 1046 20.29 -2.93 41.15
C ARG A 1046 20.69 -1.47 41.13
N GLY A 1047 21.91 -1.21 40.64
CA GLY A 1047 22.38 0.12 40.26
C GLY A 1047 21.95 0.41 38.85
#